data_AF-A0A1B8RZ58-F1
#
_entry.id   AF-A0A1B8RZ58-F1
#
_cell.length_a   1.000
_cell.length_b   1.000
_cell.length_c   1.000
_cell.angle_alpha   90.00
_cell.angle_beta   90.00
_cell.angle_gamma   90.00
#
_symmetry.space_group_name_H-M   'P 1'
#
loop_
_entity.id
_entity.type
_entity.pdbx_description
1 polymer ?
#
loop_
_entity_poly.entity_id
_entity_poly.type
_entity_poly.pdbx_seq_one_letter_code
_entity_poly.pdbx_strand_id
1 'polypeptide(L)'
;MIASLPDGVKVIIVDNACEDAEALEALSGRLAVKVLTPKKNLGFGRACNLGAREASTEFLLFLNPDAAVEPGSIEAFLEAAGRYGPQTAFTPKIANSDGSPNFKRRSVLLPRSEWMPRGWPEEECEVPVVSGAAIFVRRDFFLSHGFDPSIFMYHEDDDWSLIVRAAGGRLVFLPSALINHQSGHSSGRGNLITRFKAYHLGKSKVYVFRKYGIPFPKQRLLVQAVWQLILPHNLFSSRKRAKHLGFLEGVRKPNKNFLSPEEMISQTKTPFWKVKRELKRLGRQFKSLPLTFYERFFSTPWYDWSCRNKIKCSDGRLPQTPKVAIFLVFPRNGLLPSHKRSLEYLIENGYSPLVVSNLPFTPEDELYLKENSWRYMERPNVGYDFGGYRDAFLSLREDLASLDRLVLVNDSSWFPAPGSKNWLVEAEALGVDYAAAATSFGISRVYPEQFEAIKWDYDTSLRNFHYGSYAVSIGPSLLTSKRFLKYWKRYALTAEKNKVVRRGEIGMTRFVLKNGFTHGATYDIRTLPEMLAKCTDEEINKYARNVNFLDDYPTKDIVDDVLPLLDATKSREQRESLTRFIMATSARIGISYVLPGFLMEKHGFCFFKKSLAKINKDNSDIALQLAETLEGEDGAIILQEVRDIRSQKGF
;
A
#
# COMPACT_ATOMS: atom_id res chain seq x y z
N MET A 1 -17.36 38.00 -19.64
CA MET A 1 -17.80 38.70 -18.42
C MET A 1 -17.74 40.21 -18.54
N ILE A 2 -16.60 40.89 -18.40
CA ILE A 2 -16.59 42.37 -18.33
C ILE A 2 -17.17 43.02 -19.60
N ALA A 3 -16.83 42.51 -20.79
CA ALA A 3 -17.34 43.03 -22.05
C ALA A 3 -18.85 42.84 -22.27
N SER A 4 -19.53 42.01 -21.45
CA SER A 4 -20.98 41.84 -21.52
C SER A 4 -21.75 42.74 -20.56
N LEU A 5 -21.05 43.55 -19.74
CA LEU A 5 -21.69 44.48 -18.82
C LEU A 5 -21.99 45.81 -19.53
N PRO A 6 -23.14 46.43 -19.27
CA PRO A 6 -23.45 47.75 -19.82
C PRO A 6 -22.56 48.84 -19.22
N ASP A 7 -22.44 49.96 -19.93
CA ASP A 7 -21.70 51.13 -19.48
C ASP A 7 -22.26 51.66 -18.14
N GLY A 8 -21.38 52.13 -17.26
CA GLY A 8 -21.75 52.64 -15.94
C GLY A 8 -21.81 51.60 -14.81
N VAL A 9 -21.72 50.30 -15.11
CA VAL A 9 -21.59 49.25 -14.09
C VAL A 9 -20.18 49.27 -13.49
N LYS A 10 -20.10 49.52 -12.18
CA LYS A 10 -18.84 49.42 -11.43
C LYS A 10 -18.48 47.96 -11.17
N VAL A 11 -17.27 47.55 -11.55
CA VAL A 11 -16.82 46.17 -11.42
C VAL A 11 -15.77 46.06 -10.32
N ILE A 12 -15.96 45.11 -9.39
CA ILE A 12 -14.94 44.76 -8.40
C ILE A 12 -14.50 43.32 -8.67
N ILE A 13 -13.22 43.15 -8.96
CA ILE A 13 -12.59 41.84 -9.15
C ILE A 13 -11.79 41.53 -7.89
N VAL A 14 -12.06 40.38 -7.27
CA VAL A 14 -11.23 39.89 -6.17
C VAL A 14 -10.35 38.77 -6.69
N ASP A 15 -9.06 39.07 -6.84
CA ASP A 15 -8.07 38.10 -7.29
C ASP A 15 -7.67 37.15 -6.17
N ASN A 16 -8.13 35.91 -6.25
CA ASN A 16 -7.86 34.86 -5.27
C ASN A 16 -6.52 34.14 -5.54
N ALA A 17 -5.45 34.91 -5.73
CA ALA A 17 -4.08 34.49 -6.04
C ALA A 17 -3.91 33.90 -7.47
N CYS A 18 -4.16 34.73 -8.49
CA CYS A 18 -3.77 34.45 -9.87
C CYS A 18 -2.25 34.54 -10.04
N GLU A 19 -1.68 33.65 -10.84
CA GLU A 19 -0.25 33.64 -11.19
C GLU A 19 0.07 34.53 -12.41
N ASP A 20 -0.95 34.95 -13.16
CA ASP A 20 -0.84 35.78 -14.36
C ASP A 20 -1.08 37.25 -14.01
N ALA A 21 0.00 37.94 -13.62
CA ALA A 21 -0.02 39.34 -13.22
C ALA A 21 -0.32 40.30 -14.40
N GLU A 22 0.16 39.97 -15.60
CA GLU A 22 -0.04 40.78 -16.81
C GLU A 22 -1.52 40.84 -17.21
N ALA A 23 -2.24 39.71 -17.10
CA ALA A 23 -3.69 39.69 -17.36
C ALA A 23 -4.48 40.56 -16.38
N LEU A 24 -4.08 40.67 -15.10
CA LEU A 24 -4.74 41.51 -14.10
C LEU A 24 -4.46 43.00 -14.31
N GLU A 25 -3.24 43.35 -14.70
CA GLU A 25 -2.87 44.73 -15.05
C GLU A 25 -3.65 45.23 -16.27
N ALA A 26 -3.78 44.39 -17.32
CA ALA A 26 -4.56 44.71 -18.51
C ALA A 26 -6.05 44.98 -18.22
N LEU A 27 -6.61 44.36 -17.17
CA LEU A 27 -8.00 44.57 -16.75
C LEU A 27 -8.19 45.88 -15.95
N SER A 28 -7.15 46.32 -15.24
CA SER A 28 -7.16 47.55 -14.44
C SER A 28 -7.16 48.82 -15.31
N GLY A 29 -6.66 48.73 -16.56
CA GLY A 29 -6.65 49.83 -17.53
C GLY A 29 -8.02 50.19 -18.14
N ARG A 30 -9.07 49.39 -17.90
CA ARG A 30 -10.45 49.71 -18.33
C ARG A 30 -11.16 50.50 -17.23
N LEU A 31 -11.57 51.73 -17.55
CA LEU A 31 -11.95 52.86 -16.68
C LEU A 31 -13.03 52.66 -15.57
N ALA A 32 -13.48 51.45 -15.24
CA ALA A 32 -14.44 51.21 -14.15
C ALA A 32 -14.22 49.88 -13.37
N VAL A 33 -13.01 49.30 -13.43
CA VAL A 33 -12.67 48.04 -12.73
C VAL A 33 -11.77 48.31 -11.53
N LYS A 34 -12.19 47.89 -10.33
CA LYS A 34 -11.36 47.86 -9.11
C LYS A 34 -10.90 46.42 -8.86
N VAL A 35 -9.58 46.20 -8.85
CA VAL A 35 -9.00 44.89 -8.53
C VAL A 35 -8.54 44.86 -7.06
N LEU A 36 -8.92 43.81 -6.33
CA LEU A 36 -8.51 43.55 -4.95
C LEU A 36 -7.68 42.26 -4.92
N THR A 37 -6.43 42.35 -4.45
CA THR A 37 -5.48 41.21 -4.49
C THR A 37 -5.10 40.78 -3.07
N PRO A 38 -5.91 39.97 -2.38
CA PRO A 38 -5.54 39.41 -1.07
C PRO A 38 -4.25 38.58 -1.15
N LYS A 39 -3.44 38.62 -0.08
CA LYS A 39 -2.15 37.90 0.02
C LYS A 39 -2.21 36.38 -0.15
N LYS A 40 -3.41 35.79 -0.15
CA LYS A 40 -3.66 34.36 -0.31
C LYS A 40 -5.07 34.13 -0.84
N ASN A 41 -5.29 32.97 -1.45
CA ASN A 41 -6.62 32.53 -1.85
C ASN A 41 -7.57 32.44 -0.62
N LEU A 42 -8.60 33.28 -0.59
CA LEU A 42 -9.54 33.35 0.53
C LEU A 42 -10.65 32.29 0.44
N GLY A 43 -10.86 31.71 -0.74
CA GLY A 43 -12.06 30.98 -1.08
C GLY A 43 -13.17 31.91 -1.60
N PHE A 44 -14.23 31.32 -2.15
CA PHE A 44 -15.27 32.06 -2.88
C PHE A 44 -16.07 33.01 -1.97
N GLY A 45 -16.72 32.48 -0.91
CA GLY A 45 -17.57 33.30 -0.04
C GLY A 45 -16.83 34.46 0.64
N ARG A 46 -15.60 34.22 1.12
CA ARG A 46 -14.78 35.28 1.73
C ARG A 46 -14.33 36.34 0.73
N ALA A 47 -14.04 35.96 -0.51
CA ALA A 47 -13.73 36.92 -1.58
C ALA A 47 -14.96 37.75 -1.95
N CYS A 48 -16.14 37.15 -2.08
CA CYS A 48 -17.39 37.87 -2.29
C CYS A 48 -17.69 38.86 -1.16
N ASN A 49 -17.50 38.45 0.11
CA ASN A 49 -17.66 39.35 1.26
C ASN A 49 -16.69 40.53 1.23
N LEU A 50 -15.44 40.30 0.79
CA LEU A 50 -14.45 41.37 0.63
C LEU A 50 -14.90 42.37 -0.45
N GLY A 51 -15.30 41.88 -1.63
CA GLY A 51 -15.80 42.74 -2.70
C GLY A 51 -17.05 43.52 -2.32
N ALA A 52 -17.99 42.89 -1.60
CA ALA A 52 -19.22 43.53 -1.15
C ALA A 52 -18.97 44.71 -0.19
N ARG A 53 -17.96 44.62 0.68
CA ARG A 53 -17.58 45.73 1.59
C ARG A 53 -17.02 46.93 0.83
N GLU A 54 -16.29 46.68 -0.24
CA GLU A 54 -15.68 47.71 -1.09
C GLU A 54 -16.67 48.34 -2.08
N ALA A 55 -17.80 47.69 -2.32
CA ALA A 55 -18.85 48.24 -3.16
C ALA A 55 -19.47 49.49 -2.54
N SER A 56 -19.79 50.48 -3.38
CA SER A 56 -20.44 51.74 -3.01
C SER A 56 -21.85 51.88 -3.57
N THR A 57 -22.33 50.89 -4.32
CA THR A 57 -23.64 50.89 -5.00
C THR A 57 -24.72 50.29 -4.12
N GLU A 58 -25.99 50.68 -4.35
CA GLU A 58 -27.15 50.18 -3.62
C GLU A 58 -27.37 48.67 -3.80
N PHE A 59 -27.02 48.15 -4.97
CA PHE A 59 -27.18 46.74 -5.33
C PHE A 59 -25.83 46.07 -5.63
N LEU A 60 -25.79 44.77 -5.40
CA LEU A 60 -24.69 43.87 -5.73
C LEU A 60 -25.18 42.81 -6.71
N LEU A 61 -24.39 42.56 -7.76
CA LEU A 61 -24.51 41.38 -8.60
C LEU A 61 -23.25 40.52 -8.40
N PHE A 62 -23.37 39.43 -7.65
CA PHE A 62 -22.33 38.42 -7.62
C PHE A 62 -22.37 37.63 -8.91
N LEU A 63 -21.25 37.58 -9.64
CA LEU A 63 -21.16 36.95 -10.94
C LEU A 63 -19.85 36.17 -11.07
N ASN A 64 -19.93 34.92 -11.51
CA ASN A 64 -18.74 34.13 -11.78
C ASN A 64 -17.93 34.68 -12.98
N PRO A 65 -16.59 34.51 -13.00
CA PRO A 65 -15.75 35.03 -14.08
C PRO A 65 -15.99 34.36 -15.44
N ASP A 66 -16.54 33.14 -15.46
CA ASP A 66 -16.94 32.39 -16.65
C ASP A 66 -18.41 32.62 -17.06
N ALA A 67 -19.02 33.70 -16.58
CA ALA A 67 -20.36 34.14 -16.98
C ALA A 67 -20.36 35.35 -17.92
N ALA A 68 -21.44 35.49 -18.69
CA ALA A 68 -21.76 36.67 -19.50
C ALA A 68 -23.23 37.07 -19.25
N VAL A 69 -23.46 38.38 -19.13
CA VAL A 69 -24.78 38.97 -18.89
C VAL A 69 -25.41 39.28 -20.25
N GLU A 70 -26.65 38.84 -20.48
CA GLU A 70 -27.38 39.20 -21.71
C GLU A 70 -27.98 40.61 -21.60
N PRO A 71 -28.08 41.36 -22.71
CA PRO A 71 -28.71 42.68 -22.72
C PRO A 71 -30.10 42.69 -22.08
N GLY A 72 -30.43 43.74 -21.32
CA GLY A 72 -31.70 43.87 -20.60
C GLY A 72 -31.75 43.18 -19.24
N SER A 73 -30.76 42.33 -18.91
CA SER A 73 -30.80 41.56 -17.65
C SER A 73 -30.56 42.42 -16.41
N ILE A 74 -29.73 43.48 -16.51
CA ILE A 74 -29.47 44.39 -15.38
C ILE A 74 -30.71 45.24 -15.10
N GLU A 75 -31.35 45.74 -16.14
CA GLU A 75 -32.59 46.51 -16.08
C GLU A 75 -33.71 45.67 -15.45
N ALA A 76 -33.84 44.40 -15.86
CA ALA A 76 -34.81 43.47 -15.29
C ALA A 76 -34.60 43.26 -13.77
N PHE A 77 -33.34 43.16 -13.31
CA PHE A 77 -33.03 43.06 -11.89
C PHE A 77 -33.43 44.33 -11.10
N LEU A 78 -33.15 45.50 -11.66
CA LEU A 78 -33.49 46.78 -11.04
C LEU A 78 -35.02 46.99 -10.97
N GLU A 79 -35.74 46.64 -12.04
CA GLU A 79 -37.20 46.67 -12.06
C GLU A 79 -37.79 45.71 -11.01
N ALA A 80 -37.29 44.47 -10.94
CA ALA A 80 -37.72 43.51 -9.93
C ALA A 80 -37.43 44.02 -8.51
N ALA A 81 -36.26 44.62 -8.27
CA ALA A 81 -35.95 45.20 -6.97
C ALA A 81 -36.82 46.40 -6.57
N GLY A 82 -37.45 47.09 -7.53
CA GLY A 82 -38.49 48.10 -7.28
C GLY A 82 -39.85 47.49 -6.89
N ARG A 83 -40.15 46.28 -7.36
CA ARG A 83 -41.40 45.55 -7.05
C ARG A 83 -41.35 44.79 -5.72
N TYR A 84 -40.16 44.37 -5.28
CA TYR A 84 -39.99 43.57 -4.05
C TYR A 84 -39.37 44.36 -2.91
N GLY A 85 -39.65 43.91 -1.69
CA GLY A 85 -39.07 44.49 -0.48
C GLY A 85 -37.54 44.34 -0.41
N PRO A 86 -36.87 45.15 0.43
CA PRO A 86 -35.42 45.25 0.44
C PRO A 86 -34.67 43.98 0.89
N GLN A 87 -35.39 43.03 1.49
CA GLN A 87 -34.88 41.74 1.94
C GLN A 87 -35.10 40.64 0.89
N THR A 88 -34.86 40.96 -0.39
CA THR A 88 -35.06 40.04 -1.51
C THR A 88 -33.76 39.83 -2.27
N ALA A 89 -33.46 38.57 -2.58
CA ALA A 89 -32.38 38.18 -3.47
C ALA A 89 -32.94 37.49 -4.72
N PHE A 90 -32.34 37.79 -5.87
CA PHE A 90 -32.81 37.30 -7.16
C PHE A 90 -31.77 36.39 -7.80
N THR A 91 -32.25 35.31 -8.42
CA THR A 91 -31.46 34.43 -9.29
C THR A 91 -32.05 34.47 -10.71
N PRO A 92 -31.26 34.72 -11.77
CA PRO A 92 -31.76 34.81 -13.14
C PRO A 92 -31.94 33.42 -13.79
N LYS A 93 -32.41 33.41 -15.04
CA LYS A 93 -32.12 32.29 -15.95
C LYS A 93 -30.62 32.18 -16.13
N ILE A 94 -30.07 31.00 -15.83
CA ILE A 94 -28.68 30.69 -16.14
C ILE A 94 -28.66 29.60 -17.21
N ALA A 95 -28.04 29.87 -18.35
CA ALA A 95 -27.86 28.94 -19.45
C ALA A 95 -26.43 28.37 -19.47
N ASN A 96 -26.28 27.09 -19.82
CA ASN A 96 -24.97 26.53 -20.15
C ASN A 96 -24.52 27.00 -21.54
N SER A 97 -23.28 26.68 -21.92
CA SER A 97 -22.73 27.03 -23.24
C SER A 97 -23.50 26.43 -24.44
N ASP A 98 -24.28 25.38 -24.22
CA ASP A 98 -25.15 24.75 -25.22
C ASP A 98 -26.60 25.28 -25.19
N GLY A 99 -26.85 26.36 -24.43
CA GLY A 99 -28.17 26.96 -24.24
C GLY A 99 -29.08 26.20 -23.26
N SER A 100 -28.65 25.05 -22.73
CA SER A 100 -29.49 24.27 -21.82
C SER A 100 -29.65 24.92 -20.44
N PRO A 101 -30.81 24.76 -19.76
CA PRO A 101 -31.04 25.34 -18.44
C PRO A 101 -30.09 24.84 -17.35
N ASN A 102 -29.43 25.77 -16.65
CA ASN A 102 -28.68 25.54 -15.41
C ASN A 102 -29.42 26.13 -14.21
N PHE A 103 -30.38 25.40 -13.66
CA PHE A 103 -31.23 25.86 -12.56
C PHE A 103 -30.91 25.14 -11.24
N LYS A 104 -30.59 25.88 -10.17
CA LYS A 104 -30.35 25.34 -8.82
C LYS A 104 -31.66 25.01 -8.12
N ARG A 105 -32.33 23.96 -8.59
CA ARG A 105 -33.68 23.56 -8.13
C ARG A 105 -33.78 22.92 -6.74
N ARG A 106 -32.66 22.66 -6.06
CA ARG A 106 -32.64 21.89 -4.79
C ARG A 106 -31.40 22.16 -3.96
N SER A 107 -31.55 21.99 -2.65
CA SER A 107 -30.44 21.93 -1.69
C SER A 107 -30.43 20.59 -0.96
N VAL A 108 -29.23 20.16 -0.53
CA VAL A 108 -29.06 19.02 0.38
C VAL A 108 -29.42 19.37 1.83
N LEU A 109 -29.63 20.65 2.13
CA LEU A 109 -30.01 21.16 3.45
C LEU A 109 -31.52 21.28 3.63
N LEU A 110 -32.29 21.14 2.55
CA LEU A 110 -33.74 21.25 2.55
C LEU A 110 -34.41 19.88 2.33
N PRO A 111 -35.61 19.67 2.88
CA PRO A 111 -36.40 18.48 2.61
C PRO A 111 -36.76 18.38 1.12
N ARG A 112 -37.01 17.16 0.66
CA ARG A 112 -37.36 16.90 -0.75
C ARG A 112 -38.66 17.57 -1.20
N SER A 113 -39.56 17.86 -0.26
CA SER A 113 -40.83 18.57 -0.51
C SER A 113 -40.62 19.98 -1.03
N GLU A 114 -39.46 20.60 -0.76
CA GLU A 114 -39.12 21.95 -1.23
C GLU A 114 -38.32 21.94 -2.55
N TRP A 115 -38.09 20.77 -3.15
CA TRP A 115 -37.33 20.69 -4.40
C TRP A 115 -38.21 21.03 -5.59
N MET A 116 -37.72 21.90 -6.47
CA MET A 116 -38.42 22.29 -7.68
C MET A 116 -38.17 21.31 -8.84
N PRO A 117 -39.05 21.28 -9.87
CA PRO A 117 -38.84 20.55 -11.12
C PRO A 117 -37.55 20.93 -11.85
N ARG A 118 -37.17 20.13 -12.86
CA ARG A 118 -36.07 20.47 -13.77
C ARG A 118 -36.55 21.50 -14.79
N GLY A 119 -35.61 22.25 -15.37
CA GLY A 119 -35.92 23.36 -16.28
C GLY A 119 -36.03 24.68 -15.53
N TRP A 120 -36.10 25.78 -16.28
CA TRP A 120 -36.43 27.07 -15.70
C TRP A 120 -37.92 27.13 -15.36
N PRO A 121 -38.31 27.75 -14.24
CA PRO A 121 -39.67 28.26 -14.10
C PRO A 121 -40.06 29.16 -15.28
N GLU A 122 -41.30 29.06 -15.74
CA GLU A 122 -41.83 29.91 -16.82
C GLU A 122 -42.13 31.32 -16.30
N GLU A 123 -42.67 31.39 -15.08
CA GLU A 123 -43.03 32.61 -14.39
C GLU A 123 -42.04 32.96 -13.27
N GLU A 124 -42.15 34.20 -12.81
CA GLU A 124 -41.43 34.66 -11.63
C GLU A 124 -41.98 33.98 -10.38
N CYS A 125 -41.11 33.36 -9.58
CA CYS A 125 -41.54 32.61 -8.41
C CYS A 125 -40.48 32.57 -7.30
N GLU A 126 -40.91 32.30 -6.07
CA GLU A 126 -39.98 32.01 -4.99
C GLU A 126 -39.23 30.69 -5.21
N VAL A 127 -37.97 30.65 -4.83
CA VAL A 127 -37.09 29.49 -4.96
C VAL A 127 -36.52 29.04 -3.62
N PRO A 128 -36.26 27.75 -3.44
CA PRO A 128 -35.73 27.23 -2.18
C PRO A 128 -34.31 27.72 -1.87
N VAL A 129 -33.50 27.95 -2.93
CA VAL A 129 -32.10 28.41 -2.86
C VAL A 129 -31.71 29.17 -4.13
N VAL A 130 -30.78 30.11 -4.01
CA VAL A 130 -30.17 30.82 -5.15
C VAL A 130 -28.85 30.16 -5.59
N SER A 131 -28.42 30.42 -6.82
CA SER A 131 -27.17 29.93 -7.38
C SER A 131 -26.04 30.93 -7.21
N GLY A 132 -24.92 30.53 -6.59
CA GLY A 132 -23.73 31.37 -6.48
C GLY A 132 -23.11 31.83 -7.81
N ALA A 133 -23.56 31.29 -8.95
CA ALA A 133 -23.12 31.74 -10.27
C ALA A 133 -23.64 33.14 -10.64
N ALA A 134 -24.83 33.51 -10.16
CA ALA A 134 -25.43 34.84 -10.37
C ALA A 134 -26.44 35.14 -9.24
N ILE A 135 -26.13 36.10 -8.37
CA ILE A 135 -27.03 36.55 -7.28
C ILE A 135 -27.12 38.07 -7.32
N PHE A 136 -28.33 38.61 -7.48
CA PHE A 136 -28.60 40.04 -7.36
C PHE A 136 -29.30 40.34 -6.04
N VAL A 137 -28.79 41.32 -5.28
CA VAL A 137 -29.30 41.63 -3.93
C VAL A 137 -28.96 43.06 -3.53
N ARG A 138 -29.75 43.68 -2.65
CA ARG A 138 -29.38 44.94 -2.00
C ARG A 138 -28.13 44.78 -1.15
N ARG A 139 -27.20 45.71 -1.28
CA ARG A 139 -25.90 45.71 -0.61
C ARG A 139 -26.03 45.59 0.90
N ASP A 140 -26.84 46.44 1.53
CA ASP A 140 -26.91 46.51 2.99
C ASP A 140 -27.56 45.26 3.59
N PHE A 141 -28.52 44.66 2.88
CA PHE A 141 -29.09 43.37 3.27
C PHE A 141 -28.06 42.25 3.18
N PHE A 142 -27.26 42.21 2.11
CA PHE A 142 -26.16 41.26 2.00
C PHE A 142 -25.11 41.47 3.10
N LEU A 143 -24.68 42.71 3.36
CA LEU A 143 -23.66 43.02 4.37
C LEU A 143 -24.08 42.63 5.79
N SER A 144 -25.38 42.65 6.08
CA SER A 144 -25.94 42.26 7.38
C SER A 144 -25.80 40.75 7.67
N HIS A 145 -25.65 39.92 6.63
CA HIS A 145 -25.63 38.45 6.77
C HIS A 145 -24.33 37.83 6.25
N GLY A 146 -23.92 38.22 5.03
CA GLY A 146 -22.71 37.76 4.34
C GLY A 146 -22.65 36.25 4.11
N PHE A 147 -21.69 35.79 3.31
CA PHE A 147 -21.38 34.37 3.25
C PHE A 147 -20.62 33.93 4.51
N ASP A 148 -20.90 32.71 5.01
CA ASP A 148 -20.20 32.16 6.16
C ASP A 148 -18.68 32.00 5.86
N PRO A 149 -17.80 32.71 6.58
CA PRO A 149 -16.35 32.68 6.31
C PRO A 149 -15.69 31.33 6.60
N SER A 150 -16.39 30.40 7.25
CA SER A 150 -15.95 29.03 7.51
C SER A 150 -16.04 28.14 6.27
N ILE A 151 -16.80 28.56 5.25
CA ILE A 151 -16.97 27.86 3.99
C ILE A 151 -15.98 28.43 2.98
N PHE A 152 -14.93 27.66 2.67
CA PHE A 152 -13.93 28.06 1.67
C PHE A 152 -14.53 28.06 0.25
N MET A 153 -15.27 27.01 -0.11
CA MET A 153 -15.91 26.87 -1.42
C MET A 153 -16.95 25.75 -1.36
N TYR A 154 -18.03 25.91 -2.13
CA TYR A 154 -19.24 25.09 -2.19
C TYR A 154 -20.09 25.12 -0.92
N HIS A 155 -21.40 25.30 -1.12
CA HIS A 155 -22.45 25.44 -0.10
C HIS A 155 -22.55 26.79 0.60
N GLU A 156 -21.74 27.79 0.24
CA GLU A 156 -21.91 29.15 0.74
C GLU A 156 -23.25 29.78 0.29
N ASP A 157 -23.68 29.49 -0.94
CA ASP A 157 -24.93 29.96 -1.52
C ASP A 157 -26.14 29.21 -0.96
N ASP A 158 -26.01 27.89 -0.71
CA ASP A 158 -27.01 27.11 0.04
C ASP A 158 -27.18 27.64 1.47
N ASP A 159 -26.08 27.89 2.18
CA ASP A 159 -26.08 28.40 3.55
C ASP A 159 -26.70 29.80 3.63
N TRP A 160 -26.28 30.71 2.75
CA TRP A 160 -26.80 32.07 2.71
C TRP A 160 -28.28 32.13 2.32
N SER A 161 -28.73 31.26 1.41
CA SER A 161 -30.16 31.14 1.08
C SER A 161 -31.02 30.83 2.31
N LEU A 162 -30.55 29.94 3.19
CA LEU A 162 -31.26 29.60 4.42
C LEU A 162 -31.22 30.74 5.44
N ILE A 163 -30.11 31.49 5.51
CA ILE A 163 -30.00 32.67 6.36
C ILE A 163 -30.99 33.76 5.91
N VAL A 164 -31.08 34.04 4.61
CA VAL A 164 -32.05 35.00 4.05
C VAL A 164 -33.48 34.61 4.43
N ARG A 165 -33.85 33.33 4.25
CA ARG A 165 -35.17 32.83 4.63
C ARG A 165 -35.43 32.93 6.13
N ALA A 166 -34.45 32.59 6.96
CA ALA A 166 -34.55 32.69 8.42
C ALA A 166 -34.70 34.14 8.91
N ALA A 167 -34.16 35.10 8.16
CA ALA A 167 -34.35 36.53 8.40
C ALA A 167 -35.70 37.08 7.89
N GLY A 168 -36.56 36.24 7.31
CA GLY A 168 -37.84 36.65 6.70
C GLY A 168 -37.70 37.24 5.29
N GLY A 169 -36.51 37.15 4.68
CA GLY A 169 -36.26 37.57 3.32
C GLY A 169 -36.74 36.55 2.26
N ARG A 170 -36.84 37.02 1.02
CA ARG A 170 -37.33 36.23 -0.13
C ARG A 170 -36.20 35.90 -1.10
N LEU A 171 -36.30 34.73 -1.72
CA LEU A 171 -35.42 34.30 -2.81
C LEU A 171 -36.28 34.12 -4.06
N VAL A 172 -36.01 34.87 -5.12
CA VAL A 172 -36.89 34.94 -6.29
C VAL A 172 -36.14 34.53 -7.55
N PHE A 173 -36.75 33.67 -8.36
CA PHE A 173 -36.29 33.38 -9.71
C PHE A 173 -36.86 34.41 -10.68
N LEU A 174 -35.98 35.04 -11.46
CA LEU A 174 -36.34 36.09 -12.41
C LEU A 174 -36.19 35.60 -13.86
N PRO A 175 -37.30 35.24 -14.55
CA PRO A 175 -37.25 34.70 -15.91
C PRO A 175 -36.90 35.75 -16.99
N SER A 176 -36.98 37.04 -16.67
CA SER A 176 -36.67 38.16 -17.57
C SER A 176 -35.18 38.52 -17.62
N ALA A 177 -34.37 37.99 -16.70
CA ALA A 177 -32.91 38.16 -16.71
C ALA A 177 -32.23 36.86 -17.16
N LEU A 178 -31.24 36.95 -18.04
CA LEU A 178 -30.51 35.80 -18.61
C LEU A 178 -28.99 35.97 -18.48
N ILE A 179 -28.34 34.93 -17.96
CA ILE A 179 -26.90 34.82 -17.79
C ILE A 179 -26.40 33.56 -18.49
N ASN A 180 -25.44 33.68 -19.39
CA ASN A 180 -24.74 32.54 -19.98
C ASN A 180 -23.54 32.15 -19.11
N HIS A 181 -23.41 30.88 -18.74
CA HIS A 181 -22.36 30.39 -17.86
C HIS A 181 -21.61 29.21 -18.50
N GLN A 182 -20.30 29.39 -18.73
CA GLN A 182 -19.42 28.36 -19.26
C GLN A 182 -18.97 27.41 -18.15
N SER A 183 -19.94 26.70 -17.55
CA SER A 183 -19.81 25.84 -16.37
C SER A 183 -18.51 25.02 -16.33
N GLY A 184 -17.57 25.44 -15.47
CA GLY A 184 -16.35 24.68 -15.15
C GLY A 184 -15.12 25.02 -15.99
N HIS A 185 -15.12 26.14 -16.71
CA HIS A 185 -13.97 26.66 -17.46
C HIS A 185 -13.08 27.61 -16.65
N SER A 186 -13.58 28.18 -15.56
CA SER A 186 -12.84 29.06 -14.62
C SER A 186 -11.67 28.41 -13.89
N SER A 187 -11.47 27.10 -14.00
CA SER A 187 -10.33 26.40 -13.38
C SER A 187 -9.84 25.27 -14.29
N GLY A 188 -8.53 25.04 -14.32
CA GLY A 188 -7.91 23.99 -15.14
C GLY A 188 -8.54 22.59 -14.98
N ARG A 189 -8.49 21.81 -16.07
CA ARG A 189 -9.15 20.50 -16.20
C ARG A 189 -8.36 19.32 -15.59
N GLY A 190 -7.37 19.61 -14.73
CA GLY A 190 -6.45 18.62 -14.15
C GLY A 190 -7.03 17.77 -13.02
N ASN A 191 -6.41 16.61 -12.77
CA ASN A 191 -6.81 15.70 -11.68
C ASN A 191 -6.62 16.34 -10.29
N LEU A 192 -5.55 17.13 -10.11
CA LEU A 192 -5.27 17.84 -8.86
C LEU A 192 -6.38 18.86 -8.54
N ILE A 193 -6.74 19.69 -9.51
CA ILE A 193 -7.82 20.68 -9.37
C ILE A 193 -9.16 20.00 -9.11
N THR A 194 -9.44 18.90 -9.81
CA THR A 194 -10.65 18.09 -9.59
C THR A 194 -10.70 17.54 -8.16
N ARG A 195 -9.56 17.06 -7.63
CA ARG A 195 -9.45 16.54 -6.27
C ARG A 195 -9.61 17.66 -5.23
N PHE A 196 -8.98 18.81 -5.44
CA PHE A 196 -9.06 19.99 -4.59
C PHE A 196 -10.51 20.48 -4.45
N LYS A 197 -11.22 20.66 -5.57
CA LYS A 197 -12.65 21.02 -5.59
C LYS A 197 -13.48 20.03 -4.80
N ALA A 198 -13.27 18.74 -5.04
CA ALA A 198 -14.03 17.71 -4.36
C ALA A 198 -13.72 17.62 -2.86
N TYR A 199 -12.48 17.86 -2.45
CA TYR A 199 -12.10 17.98 -1.03
C TYR A 199 -12.90 19.07 -0.33
N HIS A 200 -12.92 20.28 -0.90
CA HIS A 200 -13.68 21.39 -0.33
C HIS A 200 -15.19 21.11 -0.33
N LEU A 201 -15.74 20.50 -1.39
CA LEU A 201 -17.13 20.06 -1.41
C LEU A 201 -17.45 19.08 -0.25
N GLY A 202 -16.60 18.08 -0.02
CA GLY A 202 -16.79 17.12 1.08
C GLY A 202 -16.69 17.77 2.45
N LYS A 203 -15.70 18.66 2.64
CA LYS A 203 -15.48 19.42 3.88
C LYS A 203 -16.65 20.34 4.19
N SER A 204 -17.04 21.18 3.23
CA SER A 204 -18.15 22.12 3.39
C SER A 204 -19.45 21.38 3.66
N LYS A 205 -19.72 20.26 2.97
CA LYS A 205 -20.92 19.45 3.19
C LYS A 205 -20.99 18.83 4.60
N VAL A 206 -19.86 18.38 5.16
CA VAL A 206 -19.80 17.94 6.58
C VAL A 206 -20.11 19.11 7.51
N TYR A 207 -19.56 20.29 7.23
CA TYR A 207 -19.76 21.49 8.03
C TYR A 207 -21.24 21.92 8.03
N VAL A 208 -21.85 22.13 6.85
CA VAL A 208 -23.25 22.57 6.77
C VAL A 208 -24.21 21.54 7.32
N PHE A 209 -23.95 20.24 7.16
CA PHE A 209 -24.79 19.22 7.80
C PHE A 209 -24.77 19.30 9.33
N ARG A 210 -23.63 19.66 9.93
CA ARG A 210 -23.57 19.92 11.38
C ARG A 210 -24.29 21.20 11.75
N LYS A 211 -24.04 22.28 11.02
CA LYS A 211 -24.64 23.60 11.26
C LYS A 211 -26.17 23.54 11.30
N TYR A 212 -26.77 22.75 10.41
CA TYR A 212 -28.22 22.58 10.31
C TYR A 212 -28.75 21.29 10.97
N GLY A 213 -28.00 20.66 11.89
CA GLY A 213 -28.50 19.55 12.72
C GLY A 213 -28.82 18.25 11.97
N ILE A 214 -28.28 18.05 10.75
CA ILE A 214 -28.48 16.81 9.98
C ILE A 214 -27.71 15.67 10.65
N PRO A 215 -28.39 14.56 11.04
CA PRO A 215 -27.78 13.53 11.86
C PRO A 215 -26.70 12.74 11.09
N PHE A 216 -25.70 12.29 11.83
CA PHE A 216 -24.58 11.47 11.35
C PHE A 216 -23.88 12.01 10.09
N PRO A 217 -23.45 13.29 10.08
CA PRO A 217 -23.00 13.98 8.87
C PRO A 217 -21.80 13.29 8.23
N LYS A 218 -20.80 12.90 9.05
CA LYS A 218 -19.60 12.21 8.57
C LYS A 218 -19.94 10.81 8.04
N GLN A 219 -20.71 10.02 8.78
CA GLN A 219 -21.01 8.63 8.45
C GLN A 219 -21.80 8.55 7.13
N ARG A 220 -22.84 9.38 6.97
CA ARG A 220 -23.66 9.41 5.75
C ARG A 220 -22.84 9.79 4.52
N LEU A 221 -21.96 10.78 4.66
CA LEU A 221 -21.10 11.23 3.56
C LEU A 221 -19.94 10.25 3.28
N LEU A 222 -19.45 9.53 4.29
CA LEU A 222 -18.48 8.44 4.10
C LEU A 222 -19.10 7.29 3.30
N VAL A 223 -20.32 6.87 3.65
CA VAL A 223 -21.05 5.84 2.90
C VAL A 223 -21.27 6.30 1.45
N GLN A 224 -21.71 7.55 1.25
CA GLN A 224 -21.85 8.13 -0.09
C GLN A 224 -20.52 8.11 -0.87
N ALA A 225 -19.41 8.50 -0.23
CA ALA A 225 -18.10 8.56 -0.86
C ALA A 225 -17.57 7.17 -1.24
N VAL A 226 -17.70 6.20 -0.33
CA VAL A 226 -17.29 4.81 -0.55
C VAL A 226 -18.12 4.17 -1.66
N TRP A 227 -19.44 4.35 -1.65
CA TRP A 227 -20.33 3.85 -2.70
C TRP A 227 -19.91 4.37 -4.08
N GLN A 228 -19.61 5.65 -4.19
CA GLN A 228 -19.14 6.22 -5.46
C GLN A 228 -17.76 5.69 -5.89
N LEU A 229 -16.88 5.30 -4.97
CA LEU A 229 -15.57 4.74 -5.32
C LEU A 229 -15.63 3.30 -5.83
N ILE A 230 -16.67 2.53 -5.46
CA ILE A 230 -16.82 1.13 -5.86
C ILE A 230 -17.60 0.93 -7.16
N LEU A 231 -18.28 1.97 -7.67
CA LEU A 231 -19.03 1.88 -8.93
C LEU A 231 -18.09 1.61 -10.13
N PRO A 232 -18.34 0.58 -10.96
CA PRO A 232 -17.43 0.15 -12.03
C PRO A 232 -17.01 1.25 -12.99
N HIS A 233 -17.95 2.11 -13.41
CA HIS A 233 -17.66 3.22 -14.34
C HIS A 233 -16.73 4.31 -13.76
N ASN A 234 -16.56 4.36 -12.43
CA ASN A 234 -15.66 5.30 -11.76
C ASN A 234 -14.23 4.75 -11.65
N LEU A 235 -14.04 3.44 -11.80
CA LEU A 235 -12.73 2.79 -11.78
C LEU A 235 -11.91 3.07 -13.04
N PHE A 236 -12.56 3.38 -14.17
CA PHE A 236 -11.88 3.59 -15.46
C PHE A 236 -11.51 5.05 -15.75
N SER A 237 -12.11 6.04 -15.06
CA SER A 237 -11.80 7.46 -15.28
C SER A 237 -10.90 8.05 -14.18
N SER A 238 -9.68 8.47 -14.54
CA SER A 238 -8.73 9.13 -13.64
C SER A 238 -9.32 10.37 -12.96
N ARG A 239 -10.06 11.19 -13.72
CA ARG A 239 -10.76 12.38 -13.20
C ARG A 239 -11.86 12.02 -12.20
N LYS A 240 -12.69 11.00 -12.48
CA LYS A 240 -13.74 10.55 -11.54
C LYS A 240 -13.12 9.98 -10.27
N ARG A 241 -12.03 9.20 -10.37
CA ARG A 241 -11.27 8.72 -9.20
C ARG A 241 -10.72 9.89 -8.36
N ALA A 242 -10.10 10.88 -9.01
CA ALA A 242 -9.57 12.07 -8.33
C ALA A 242 -10.68 12.84 -7.59
N LYS A 243 -11.84 13.03 -8.23
CA LYS A 243 -13.03 13.63 -7.61
C LYS A 243 -13.47 12.86 -6.35
N HIS A 244 -13.71 11.56 -6.47
CA HIS A 244 -14.26 10.79 -5.35
C HIS A 244 -13.25 10.59 -4.20
N LEU A 245 -11.95 10.48 -4.50
CA LEU A 245 -10.90 10.46 -3.48
C LEU A 245 -10.76 11.80 -2.77
N GLY A 246 -10.82 12.92 -3.50
CA GLY A 246 -10.82 14.26 -2.92
C GLY A 246 -12.01 14.45 -1.98
N PHE A 247 -13.21 14.10 -2.43
CA PHE A 247 -14.43 14.15 -1.61
C PHE A 247 -14.32 13.31 -0.34
N LEU A 248 -13.85 12.06 -0.45
CA LEU A 248 -13.62 11.19 0.71
C LEU A 248 -12.65 11.81 1.72
N GLU A 249 -11.58 12.44 1.23
CA GLU A 249 -10.59 13.11 2.08
C GLU A 249 -11.18 14.32 2.80
N GLY A 250 -11.99 15.12 2.11
CA GLY A 250 -12.74 16.25 2.69
C GLY A 250 -13.67 15.83 3.82
N VAL A 251 -14.36 14.69 3.64
CA VAL A 251 -15.24 14.13 4.67
C VAL A 251 -14.44 13.58 5.87
N ARG A 252 -13.33 12.88 5.62
CA ARG A 252 -12.52 12.22 6.67
C ARG A 252 -11.72 13.21 7.51
N LYS A 253 -11.09 14.19 6.87
CA LYS A 253 -10.15 15.15 7.48
C LYS A 253 -10.55 16.61 7.19
N PRO A 254 -11.70 17.08 7.70
CA PRO A 254 -12.17 18.45 7.44
C PRO A 254 -11.28 19.54 8.08
N ASN A 255 -10.48 19.20 9.09
CA ASN A 255 -9.64 20.17 9.83
C ASN A 255 -8.17 20.18 9.40
N LYS A 256 -7.79 19.43 8.35
CA LYS A 256 -6.41 19.48 7.84
C LYS A 256 -6.29 20.69 6.90
N ASN A 257 -5.24 21.50 7.04
CA ASN A 257 -4.87 22.45 5.98
C ASN A 257 -4.57 21.61 4.73
N PHE A 258 -5.43 21.71 3.72
CA PHE A 258 -5.21 21.04 2.46
C PHE A 258 -4.14 21.84 1.72
N LEU A 259 -3.02 21.17 1.46
CA LEU A 259 -1.87 21.77 0.80
C LEU A 259 -2.27 22.31 -0.58
N SER A 260 -1.68 23.44 -0.99
CA SER A 260 -1.87 24.01 -2.33
C SER A 260 -1.47 22.98 -3.41
N PRO A 261 -1.97 23.11 -4.66
CA PRO A 261 -1.53 22.24 -5.76
C PRO A 261 0.01 22.16 -5.91
N GLU A 262 0.72 23.24 -5.59
CA GLU A 262 2.20 23.33 -5.62
C GLU A 262 2.85 22.53 -4.48
N GLU A 263 2.32 22.64 -3.27
CA GLU A 263 2.77 21.87 -2.09
C GLU A 263 2.51 20.35 -2.24
N MET A 264 1.56 19.94 -3.10
CA MET A 264 1.34 18.54 -3.45
C MET A 264 2.40 17.99 -4.42
N ILE A 265 2.95 18.83 -5.31
CA ILE A 265 3.99 18.43 -6.27
C ILE A 265 5.29 18.08 -5.53
N SER A 266 5.62 18.80 -4.45
CA SER A 266 6.83 18.53 -3.65
C SER A 266 6.72 17.28 -2.75
N GLN A 267 5.50 16.87 -2.36
CA GLN A 267 5.30 15.74 -1.43
C GLN A 267 4.87 14.42 -2.08
N THR A 268 4.58 14.39 -3.39
CA THR A 268 4.09 13.17 -4.07
C THR A 268 5.17 12.40 -4.83
N LYS A 269 6.17 11.87 -4.11
CA LYS A 269 6.79 10.58 -4.49
C LYS A 269 6.15 9.43 -3.72
N THR A 270 4.81 9.30 -3.79
CA THR A 270 4.18 7.99 -3.58
C THR A 270 3.89 7.42 -4.96
N PRO A 271 4.78 6.58 -5.52
CA PRO A 271 4.66 6.18 -6.90
C PRO A 271 3.38 5.36 -7.12
N PHE A 272 2.70 5.65 -8.23
CA PHE A 272 1.36 5.17 -8.61
C PHE A 272 1.22 3.63 -8.52
N TRP A 273 2.34 2.91 -8.65
CA TRP A 273 2.41 1.47 -8.45
C TRP A 273 2.08 1.04 -7.01
N LYS A 274 2.41 1.82 -5.97
CA LYS A 274 2.07 1.50 -4.57
C LYS A 274 0.55 1.44 -4.36
N VAL A 275 -0.18 2.40 -4.94
CA VAL A 275 -1.65 2.45 -4.87
C VAL A 275 -2.28 1.33 -5.70
N LYS A 276 -1.79 1.11 -6.94
CA LYS A 276 -2.22 -0.01 -7.80
C LYS A 276 -1.96 -1.37 -7.13
N ARG A 277 -0.81 -1.54 -6.48
CA ARG A 277 -0.42 -2.75 -5.73
C ARG A 277 -1.31 -2.96 -4.53
N GLU A 278 -1.63 -1.91 -3.77
CA GLU A 278 -2.52 -2.00 -2.61
C GLU A 278 -3.97 -2.30 -2.98
N LEU A 279 -4.47 -1.73 -4.08
CA LEU A 279 -5.80 -2.07 -4.62
C LEU A 279 -5.85 -3.50 -5.18
N LYS A 280 -4.78 -3.95 -5.87
CA LYS A 280 -4.63 -5.35 -6.29
C LYS A 280 -4.55 -6.29 -5.09
N ARG A 281 -3.91 -5.86 -3.99
CA ARG A 281 -3.82 -6.61 -2.73
C ARG A 281 -5.19 -6.76 -2.07
N LEU A 282 -5.95 -5.67 -1.92
CA LEU A 282 -7.29 -5.68 -1.34
C LEU A 282 -8.28 -6.44 -2.22
N GLY A 283 -8.22 -6.27 -3.54
CA GLY A 283 -9.03 -7.03 -4.50
C GLY A 283 -8.73 -8.54 -4.45
N ARG A 284 -7.45 -8.93 -4.34
CA ARG A 284 -7.05 -10.33 -4.12
C ARG A 284 -7.54 -10.86 -2.77
N GLN A 285 -7.49 -10.07 -1.71
CA GLN A 285 -8.00 -10.44 -0.37
C GLN A 285 -9.51 -10.63 -0.35
N PHE A 286 -10.26 -9.80 -1.08
CA PHE A 286 -11.72 -9.90 -1.16
C PHE A 286 -12.17 -11.10 -2.01
N LYS A 287 -11.50 -11.33 -3.14
CA LYS A 287 -11.75 -12.52 -3.97
C LYS A 287 -11.35 -13.83 -3.27
N SER A 288 -10.36 -13.79 -2.39
CA SER A 288 -9.89 -14.97 -1.66
C SER A 288 -10.60 -15.21 -0.33
N LEU A 289 -11.53 -14.36 0.12
CA LEU A 289 -12.22 -14.50 1.40
C LEU A 289 -13.03 -15.81 1.53
N PRO A 290 -13.85 -16.21 0.53
CA PRO A 290 -14.54 -17.50 0.53
C PRO A 290 -13.57 -18.69 0.54
N LEU A 291 -12.51 -18.62 -0.28
CA LEU A 291 -11.46 -19.65 -0.33
C LEU A 291 -10.64 -19.70 0.97
N THR A 292 -10.39 -18.56 1.61
CA THR A 292 -9.67 -18.47 2.89
C THR A 292 -10.50 -19.03 4.02
N PHE A 293 -11.82 -18.82 4.00
CA PHE A 293 -12.76 -19.46 4.93
C PHE A 293 -12.77 -20.98 4.72
N TYR A 294 -12.87 -21.44 3.47
CA TYR A 294 -12.75 -22.85 3.11
C TYR A 294 -11.42 -23.48 3.58
N GLU A 295 -10.28 -22.86 3.26
CA GLU A 295 -8.96 -23.32 3.68
C GLU A 295 -8.75 -23.30 5.20
N ARG A 296 -9.43 -22.39 5.92
CA ARG A 296 -9.26 -22.27 7.37
C ARG A 296 -10.00 -23.38 8.12
N PHE A 297 -11.16 -23.77 7.62
CA PHE A 297 -12.08 -24.65 8.35
C PHE A 297 -12.26 -26.03 7.70
N PHE A 298 -12.02 -26.16 6.40
CA PHE A 298 -12.37 -27.36 5.64
C PHE A 298 -11.18 -28.01 4.91
N SER A 299 -10.12 -27.27 4.51
CA SER A 299 -9.01 -27.89 3.76
C SER A 299 -8.24 -28.94 4.56
N THR A 300 -7.88 -28.66 5.81
CA THR A 300 -7.15 -29.63 6.64
C THR A 300 -8.02 -30.84 7.01
N PRO A 301 -9.28 -30.69 7.49
CA PRO A 301 -10.15 -31.86 7.69
C PRO A 301 -10.40 -32.68 6.43
N TRP A 302 -10.59 -32.02 5.27
CA TRP A 302 -10.74 -32.72 3.99
C TRP A 302 -9.46 -33.45 3.59
N TYR A 303 -8.29 -32.84 3.76
CA TYR A 303 -7.00 -33.48 3.50
C TYR A 303 -6.77 -34.68 4.42
N ASP A 304 -7.00 -34.54 5.72
CA ASP A 304 -6.85 -35.62 6.69
C ASP A 304 -7.84 -36.77 6.42
N TRP A 305 -9.00 -36.49 5.82
CA TRP A 305 -9.96 -37.51 5.38
C TRP A 305 -9.59 -38.17 4.05
N SER A 306 -9.20 -37.38 3.04
CA SER A 306 -9.03 -37.81 1.63
C SER A 306 -7.62 -38.29 1.29
N CYS A 307 -6.60 -37.69 1.91
CA CYS A 307 -5.19 -37.91 1.55
C CYS A 307 -4.44 -38.80 2.54
N ARG A 308 -4.98 -39.10 3.71
CA ARG A 308 -4.31 -39.92 4.73
C ARG A 308 -3.87 -41.29 4.21
N ASN A 309 -4.71 -41.95 3.41
CA ASN A 309 -4.40 -43.27 2.83
C ASN A 309 -3.38 -43.20 1.68
N LYS A 310 -3.00 -41.99 1.22
CA LYS A 310 -2.00 -41.78 0.16
C LYS A 310 -0.61 -41.51 0.72
N ILE A 311 -0.49 -41.29 2.03
CA ILE A 311 0.81 -41.12 2.69
C ILE A 311 1.39 -42.51 2.90
N LYS A 312 2.57 -42.76 2.32
CA LYS A 312 3.33 -43.98 2.56
C LYS A 312 4.50 -43.63 3.46
N CYS A 313 4.65 -44.36 4.55
CA CYS A 313 5.78 -44.24 5.45
C CYS A 313 6.45 -45.61 5.54
N SER A 314 7.76 -45.64 5.34
CA SER A 314 8.58 -46.84 5.35
C SER A 314 9.71 -46.66 6.35
N ASP A 315 10.09 -47.76 7.00
CA ASP A 315 11.24 -47.78 7.90
C ASP A 315 12.53 -48.03 7.09
N GLY A 316 13.57 -47.27 7.43
CA GLY A 316 14.93 -47.52 7.00
C GLY A 316 15.67 -48.41 8.02
N ARG A 317 16.96 -48.66 7.76
CA ARG A 317 17.81 -49.51 8.61
C ARG A 317 18.47 -48.78 9.76
N LEU A 318 18.53 -47.45 9.73
CA LEU A 318 19.14 -46.68 10.82
C LEU A 318 18.19 -46.64 12.03
N PRO A 319 18.72 -46.75 13.27
CA PRO A 319 17.90 -46.65 14.46
C PRO A 319 17.45 -45.21 14.71
N GLN A 320 16.42 -45.06 15.54
CA GLN A 320 16.06 -43.76 16.10
C GLN A 320 17.03 -43.40 17.24
N THR A 321 17.58 -42.19 17.18
CA THR A 321 18.30 -41.55 18.29
C THR A 321 17.41 -40.50 18.96
N PRO A 322 17.81 -39.95 20.13
CA PRO A 322 17.13 -38.80 20.73
C PRO A 322 17.13 -37.52 19.86
N LYS A 323 17.89 -37.50 18.74
CA LYS A 323 17.95 -36.38 17.79
C LYS A 323 17.36 -36.81 16.46
N VAL A 324 16.25 -36.21 16.05
CA VAL A 324 15.59 -36.52 14.78
C VAL A 324 15.67 -35.33 13.84
N ALA A 325 15.94 -35.58 12.55
CA ALA A 325 15.92 -34.56 11.51
C ALA A 325 14.84 -34.87 10.47
N ILE A 326 13.82 -34.02 10.37
CA ILE A 326 12.87 -34.04 9.27
C ILE A 326 13.52 -33.33 8.08
N PHE A 327 13.93 -34.11 7.08
CA PHE A 327 14.53 -33.59 5.85
C PHE A 327 13.53 -33.64 4.70
N LEU A 328 13.04 -32.48 4.30
CA LEU A 328 12.02 -32.36 3.26
C LEU A 328 12.63 -32.10 1.89
N VAL A 329 12.31 -32.96 0.93
CA VAL A 329 12.85 -32.94 -0.44
C VAL A 329 11.75 -32.84 -1.50
N PHE A 330 12.10 -32.25 -2.65
CA PHE A 330 11.27 -32.19 -3.85
C PHE A 330 12.02 -32.78 -5.07
N PRO A 331 12.28 -34.10 -5.08
CA PRO A 331 13.14 -34.76 -6.07
C PRO A 331 12.42 -34.95 -7.41
N ARG A 332 12.41 -33.92 -8.27
CA ARG A 332 11.76 -34.01 -9.60
C ARG A 332 12.32 -35.12 -10.49
N ASN A 333 13.63 -35.36 -10.38
CA ASN A 333 14.39 -36.30 -11.19
C ASN A 333 15.16 -37.30 -10.29
N GLY A 334 14.57 -37.67 -9.14
CA GLY A 334 15.23 -38.45 -8.11
C GLY A 334 16.06 -37.61 -7.13
N LEU A 335 16.68 -38.26 -6.15
CA LEU A 335 17.52 -37.62 -5.14
C LEU A 335 18.82 -37.13 -5.78
N LEU A 336 19.07 -35.83 -5.63
CA LEU A 336 20.30 -35.20 -6.09
C LEU A 336 21.50 -35.56 -5.19
N PRO A 337 22.74 -35.49 -5.69
CA PRO A 337 23.92 -35.70 -4.88
C PRO A 337 23.97 -34.79 -3.64
N SER A 338 23.54 -33.53 -3.74
CA SER A 338 23.45 -32.67 -2.55
C SER A 338 22.45 -33.15 -1.50
N HIS A 339 21.38 -33.83 -1.89
CA HIS A 339 20.44 -34.42 -0.91
C HIS A 339 21.09 -35.58 -0.15
N LYS A 340 21.86 -36.42 -0.86
CA LYS A 340 22.63 -37.52 -0.26
C LYS A 340 23.67 -36.97 0.73
N ARG A 341 24.40 -35.93 0.33
CA ARG A 341 25.33 -35.24 1.23
C ARG A 341 24.67 -34.60 2.46
N SER A 342 23.49 -33.99 2.29
CA SER A 342 22.71 -33.49 3.45
C SER A 342 22.35 -34.61 4.44
N LEU A 343 21.99 -35.79 3.94
CA LEU A 343 21.65 -36.94 4.77
C LEU A 343 22.86 -37.47 5.53
N GLU A 344 23.98 -37.66 4.85
CA GLU A 344 25.25 -38.04 5.46
C GLU A 344 25.65 -37.07 6.56
N TYR A 345 25.58 -35.76 6.28
CA TYR A 345 25.88 -34.73 7.27
C TYR A 345 24.98 -34.81 8.51
N LEU A 346 23.68 -35.10 8.36
CA LEU A 346 22.77 -35.29 9.50
C LEU A 346 23.18 -36.53 10.32
N ILE A 347 23.48 -37.65 9.65
CA ILE A 347 23.88 -38.91 10.28
C ILE A 347 25.21 -38.77 11.02
N GLU A 348 26.21 -38.15 10.39
CA GLU A 348 27.54 -37.84 10.98
C GLU A 348 27.41 -37.02 12.27
N ASN A 349 26.34 -36.23 12.39
CA ASN A 349 26.03 -35.40 13.57
C ASN A 349 25.06 -36.06 14.55
N GLY A 350 24.80 -37.36 14.40
CA GLY A 350 24.00 -38.16 15.33
C GLY A 350 22.49 -37.98 15.19
N TYR A 351 22.02 -37.35 14.11
CA TYR A 351 20.59 -37.23 13.84
C TYR A 351 20.07 -38.43 13.05
N SER A 352 18.92 -38.96 13.46
CA SER A 352 18.14 -39.93 12.69
C SER A 352 17.30 -39.22 11.62
N PRO A 353 17.59 -39.39 10.32
CA PRO A 353 16.83 -38.71 9.29
C PRO A 353 15.45 -39.35 9.09
N LEU A 354 14.41 -38.53 9.17
CA LEU A 354 13.06 -38.79 8.64
C LEU A 354 12.92 -38.01 7.33
N VAL A 355 13.09 -38.69 6.20
CA VAL A 355 13.05 -38.06 4.88
C VAL A 355 11.61 -37.92 4.41
N VAL A 356 11.21 -36.73 3.95
CA VAL A 356 9.84 -36.47 3.50
C VAL A 356 9.87 -35.96 2.08
N SER A 357 9.23 -36.68 1.16
CA SER A 357 9.10 -36.27 -0.22
C SER A 357 7.67 -35.91 -0.58
N ASN A 358 7.53 -34.77 -1.26
CA ASN A 358 6.27 -34.32 -1.85
C ASN A 358 6.04 -34.91 -3.26
N LEU A 359 6.95 -35.76 -3.74
CA LEU A 359 6.86 -36.54 -4.98
C LEU A 359 7.19 -38.01 -4.70
N PRO A 360 6.74 -38.96 -5.53
CA PRO A 360 7.19 -40.34 -5.43
C PRO A 360 8.72 -40.45 -5.58
N PHE A 361 9.33 -41.35 -4.82
CA PHE A 361 10.72 -41.76 -4.96
C PHE A 361 10.87 -42.69 -6.16
N THR A 362 12.05 -42.67 -6.77
CA THR A 362 12.43 -43.72 -7.72
C THR A 362 12.82 -44.99 -6.96
N PRO A 363 12.80 -46.18 -7.59
CA PRO A 363 13.28 -47.41 -6.95
C PRO A 363 14.73 -47.31 -6.43
N GLU A 364 15.58 -46.55 -7.12
CA GLU A 364 16.96 -46.29 -6.69
C GLU A 364 17.00 -45.42 -5.42
N ASP A 365 16.16 -44.38 -5.38
CA ASP A 365 16.03 -43.53 -4.18
C ASP A 365 15.54 -44.35 -2.98
N GLU A 366 14.57 -45.25 -3.17
CA GLU A 366 14.07 -46.11 -2.10
C GLU A 366 15.17 -47.04 -1.55
N LEU A 367 15.99 -47.64 -2.43
CA LEU A 367 17.13 -48.46 -2.01
C LEU A 367 18.14 -47.64 -1.19
N TYR A 368 18.48 -46.45 -1.67
CA TYR A 368 19.41 -45.57 -0.97
C TYR A 368 18.85 -45.13 0.40
N LEU A 369 17.59 -44.69 0.45
CA LEU A 369 16.94 -44.22 1.67
C LEU A 369 16.76 -45.35 2.70
N LYS A 370 16.50 -46.58 2.25
CA LYS A 370 16.42 -47.73 3.13
C LYS A 370 17.71 -47.96 3.91
N GLU A 371 18.87 -47.71 3.32
CA GLU A 371 20.16 -47.83 4.00
C GLU A 371 20.54 -46.57 4.80
N ASN A 372 20.12 -45.38 4.34
CA ASN A 372 20.62 -44.09 4.84
C ASN A 372 19.56 -43.21 5.53
N SER A 373 18.53 -43.82 6.10
CA SER A 373 17.53 -43.10 6.90
C SER A 373 16.99 -43.96 8.03
N TRP A 374 16.41 -43.30 9.04
CA TRP A 374 15.58 -43.99 10.02
C TRP A 374 14.20 -44.29 9.44
N ARG A 375 13.61 -43.30 8.78
CA ARG A 375 12.32 -43.42 8.11
C ARG A 375 12.29 -42.54 6.86
N TYR A 376 11.45 -42.93 5.90
CA TYR A 376 11.16 -42.09 4.74
C TYR A 376 9.66 -42.12 4.41
N MET A 377 9.16 -40.99 3.93
CA MET A 377 7.75 -40.73 3.72
C MET A 377 7.51 -40.14 2.34
N GLU A 378 6.58 -40.73 1.60
CA GLU A 378 6.00 -40.15 0.39
C GLU A 378 4.62 -39.58 0.69
N ARG A 379 4.35 -38.38 0.19
CA ARG A 379 3.05 -37.73 0.37
C ARG A 379 2.64 -36.86 -0.82
N PRO A 380 1.33 -36.59 -0.99
CA PRO A 380 0.86 -35.60 -1.96
C PRO A 380 1.40 -34.19 -1.66
N ASN A 381 1.76 -33.42 -2.69
CA ASN A 381 2.26 -32.04 -2.53
C ASN A 381 1.16 -31.01 -2.18
N VAL A 382 0.57 -31.13 -0.98
CA VAL A 382 -0.39 -30.15 -0.44
C VAL A 382 0.26 -29.41 0.73
N GLY A 383 0.22 -28.08 0.76
CA GLY A 383 0.86 -27.30 1.83
C GLY A 383 2.36 -27.09 1.68
N TYR A 384 2.99 -27.59 0.60
CA TYR A 384 4.43 -27.53 0.36
C TYR A 384 5.23 -28.02 1.59
N ASP A 385 6.33 -27.36 1.91
CA ASP A 385 7.25 -27.73 3.00
C ASP A 385 6.53 -27.85 4.34
N PHE A 386 5.68 -26.89 4.70
CA PHE A 386 4.93 -26.96 5.95
C PHE A 386 3.89 -28.08 5.98
N GLY A 387 3.38 -28.51 4.82
CA GLY A 387 2.54 -29.70 4.73
C GLY A 387 3.32 -30.96 5.08
N GLY A 388 4.52 -31.11 4.51
CA GLY A 388 5.38 -32.25 4.82
C GLY A 388 5.94 -32.21 6.25
N TYR A 389 6.35 -31.04 6.75
CA TYR A 389 6.72 -30.88 8.16
C TYR A 389 5.59 -31.25 9.10
N ARG A 390 4.35 -30.89 8.77
CA ARG A 390 3.18 -31.27 9.57
C ARG A 390 3.02 -32.79 9.60
N ASP A 391 2.98 -33.43 8.44
CA ASP A 391 2.69 -34.86 8.35
C ASP A 391 3.79 -35.68 9.04
N ALA A 392 5.05 -35.29 8.89
CA ALA A 392 6.18 -35.87 9.62
C ALA A 392 6.15 -35.57 11.12
N PHE A 393 5.87 -34.33 11.54
CA PHE A 393 5.74 -34.02 12.97
C PHE A 393 4.62 -34.85 13.64
N LEU A 394 3.50 -35.04 12.94
CA LEU A 394 2.37 -35.81 13.46
C LEU A 394 2.62 -37.33 13.46
N SER A 395 3.51 -37.85 12.60
CA SER A 395 3.92 -39.26 12.66
C SER A 395 4.80 -39.55 13.88
N LEU A 396 5.53 -38.55 14.39
CA LEU A 396 6.38 -38.65 15.58
C LEU A 396 5.63 -38.50 16.91
N ARG A 397 4.31 -38.37 16.91
CA ARG A 397 3.53 -37.93 18.09
C ARG A 397 3.76 -38.75 19.38
N GLU A 398 4.05 -40.04 19.24
CA GLU A 398 4.30 -40.95 20.37
C GLU A 398 5.76 -40.85 20.85
N ASP A 399 6.66 -40.43 19.96
CA ASP A 399 8.11 -40.34 20.18
C ASP A 399 8.53 -38.94 20.67
N LEU A 400 7.70 -37.90 20.51
CA LEU A 400 8.06 -36.50 20.81
C LEU A 400 8.62 -36.28 22.22
N ALA A 401 8.20 -37.08 23.20
CA ALA A 401 8.64 -36.95 24.60
C ALA A 401 10.04 -37.52 24.85
N SER A 402 10.56 -38.40 23.98
CA SER A 402 11.89 -38.98 24.10
C SER A 402 12.95 -38.26 23.25
N LEU A 403 12.57 -37.18 22.57
CA LEU A 403 13.48 -36.42 21.71
C LEU A 403 14.14 -35.26 22.49
N ASP A 404 15.46 -35.24 22.47
CA ASP A 404 16.27 -34.11 22.92
C ASP A 404 16.26 -32.99 21.88
N ARG A 405 16.19 -33.35 20.59
CA ARG A 405 16.14 -32.38 19.51
C ARG A 405 15.38 -32.87 18.28
N LEU A 406 14.59 -31.97 17.71
CA LEU A 406 14.01 -32.14 16.39
C LEU A 406 14.47 -31.01 15.47
N VAL A 407 15.03 -31.36 14.32
CA VAL A 407 15.44 -30.39 13.30
C VAL A 407 14.52 -30.50 12.09
N LEU A 408 14.11 -29.36 11.53
CA LEU A 408 13.42 -29.25 10.25
C LEU A 408 14.38 -28.64 9.23
N VAL A 409 14.69 -29.36 8.15
CA VAL A 409 15.48 -28.84 7.02
C VAL A 409 14.73 -29.11 5.71
N ASN A 410 14.86 -28.24 4.72
CA ASN A 410 14.38 -28.51 3.36
C ASN A 410 15.47 -28.35 2.30
N ASP A 411 15.19 -28.84 1.10
CA ASP A 411 16.06 -28.79 -0.07
C ASP A 411 16.12 -27.42 -0.79
N SER A 412 15.59 -26.36 -0.19
CA SER A 412 15.61 -25.01 -0.78
C SER A 412 17.02 -24.39 -0.81
N SER A 413 17.97 -25.00 -0.12
CA SER A 413 19.38 -24.60 -0.04
C SER A 413 20.27 -25.83 -0.23
N TRP A 414 21.45 -25.64 -0.79
CA TRP A 414 22.54 -26.60 -0.59
C TRP A 414 22.98 -26.52 0.88
N PHE A 415 23.05 -27.68 1.53
CA PHE A 415 23.32 -27.85 2.95
C PHE A 415 24.01 -29.21 3.18
N PRO A 416 25.11 -29.27 3.93
CA PRO A 416 25.92 -28.13 4.39
C PRO A 416 26.61 -27.43 3.22
N ALA A 417 26.90 -26.13 3.36
CA ALA A 417 27.80 -25.43 2.45
C ALA A 417 29.27 -25.79 2.78
N PRO A 418 30.15 -26.03 1.79
CA PRO A 418 31.57 -26.31 2.03
C PRO A 418 32.26 -25.19 2.83
N GLY A 419 33.17 -25.55 3.74
CA GLY A 419 33.90 -24.59 4.58
C GLY A 419 33.04 -23.86 5.62
N SER A 420 31.77 -24.22 5.76
CA SER A 420 30.88 -23.59 6.75
C SER A 420 31.05 -24.18 8.16
N LYS A 421 30.54 -23.45 9.15
CA LYS A 421 30.41 -23.95 10.51
C LYS A 421 29.35 -25.04 10.59
N ASN A 422 29.44 -25.87 11.62
CA ASN A 422 28.44 -26.88 11.88
C ASN A 422 27.16 -26.26 12.45
N TRP A 423 26.16 -26.08 11.59
CA TRP A 423 24.91 -25.43 11.99
C TRP A 423 24.13 -26.21 13.05
N LEU A 424 24.16 -27.55 13.03
CA LEU A 424 23.45 -28.37 14.02
C LEU A 424 24.00 -28.11 15.42
N VAL A 425 25.34 -28.08 15.55
CA VAL A 425 26.03 -27.76 16.80
C VAL A 425 25.78 -26.31 17.22
N GLU A 426 25.89 -25.34 16.30
CA GLU A 426 25.62 -23.93 16.61
C GLU A 426 24.17 -23.70 17.06
N ALA A 427 23.20 -24.34 16.41
CA ALA A 427 21.78 -24.19 16.75
C ALA A 427 21.46 -24.79 18.12
N GLU A 428 22.08 -25.91 18.49
CA GLU A 428 21.97 -26.50 19.83
C GLU A 428 22.64 -25.62 20.89
N ALA A 429 23.82 -25.05 20.58
CA ALA A 429 24.59 -24.21 21.49
C ALA A 429 23.88 -22.90 21.87
N LEU A 430 22.91 -22.43 21.07
CA LEU A 430 22.07 -21.28 21.44
C LEU A 430 21.25 -21.53 22.71
N GLY A 431 21.00 -22.79 23.10
CA GLY A 431 20.29 -23.12 24.34
C GLY A 431 18.82 -22.67 24.38
N VAL A 432 18.21 -22.46 23.20
CA VAL A 432 16.81 -22.00 23.07
C VAL A 432 15.87 -23.12 22.62
N ASP A 433 14.58 -22.94 22.88
CA ASP A 433 13.52 -23.87 22.48
C ASP A 433 13.29 -23.87 20.96
N TYR A 434 13.59 -22.76 20.29
CA TYR A 434 13.39 -22.57 18.85
C TYR A 434 14.55 -21.78 18.23
N ALA A 435 15.47 -22.48 17.58
CA ALA A 435 16.62 -21.91 16.89
C ALA A 435 16.44 -22.02 15.37
N ALA A 436 16.87 -21.01 14.61
CA ALA A 436 16.87 -21.08 13.15
C ALA A 436 18.22 -20.65 12.56
N ALA A 437 18.43 -20.92 11.27
CA ALA A 437 19.65 -20.48 10.61
C ALA A 437 19.76 -18.96 10.51
N ALA A 438 18.68 -18.26 10.11
CA ALA A 438 18.70 -16.81 10.00
C ALA A 438 17.37 -16.16 10.38
N THR A 439 17.50 -14.94 10.90
CA THR A 439 16.36 -14.05 11.19
C THR A 439 15.95 -13.23 9.95
N SER A 440 14.64 -13.11 9.74
CA SER A 440 14.06 -12.29 8.66
C SER A 440 13.08 -11.24 9.20
N PHE A 441 13.14 -10.03 8.63
CA PHE A 441 12.14 -8.97 8.84
C PHE A 441 11.94 -8.47 10.27
N GLY A 442 12.99 -8.53 11.09
CA GLY A 442 13.06 -7.86 12.39
C GLY A 442 13.39 -6.37 12.30
N ILE A 443 13.59 -5.84 11.09
CA ILE A 443 13.90 -4.42 10.84
C ILE A 443 12.78 -3.79 10.01
N SER A 444 12.47 -2.53 10.27
CA SER A 444 11.50 -1.75 9.49
C SER A 444 11.90 -1.66 8.02
N ARG A 445 10.97 -1.99 7.11
CA ARG A 445 11.27 -2.07 5.67
C ARG A 445 11.13 -0.71 4.99
N VAL A 446 12.21 -0.24 4.35
CA VAL A 446 12.14 0.81 3.34
C VAL A 446 12.19 0.21 1.93
N TYR A 447 11.94 1.04 0.94
CA TYR A 447 12.17 0.64 -0.45
C TYR A 447 13.64 0.81 -0.79
N PRO A 448 14.21 -0.05 -1.65
CA PRO A 448 15.57 0.15 -2.12
C PRO A 448 15.76 1.57 -2.68
N GLU A 449 14.77 2.16 -3.36
CA GLU A 449 14.87 3.54 -3.89
C GLU A 449 14.97 4.61 -2.79
N GLN A 450 14.72 4.23 -1.54
CA GLN A 450 14.70 5.09 -0.35
C GLN A 450 15.66 4.54 0.70
N PHE A 451 16.74 3.86 0.26
CA PHE A 451 17.66 3.16 1.15
C PHE A 451 18.28 4.07 2.20
N GLU A 452 18.47 5.36 1.91
CA GLU A 452 18.98 6.33 2.89
C GLU A 452 18.05 6.55 4.08
N ALA A 453 16.74 6.27 3.93
CA ALA A 453 15.78 6.40 5.01
C ALA A 453 15.72 5.17 5.93
N ILE A 454 16.56 4.14 5.71
CA ILE A 454 16.57 2.95 6.57
C ILE A 454 16.98 3.30 8.00
N LYS A 455 16.20 2.83 8.97
CA LYS A 455 16.57 2.83 10.39
C LYS A 455 16.80 1.39 10.84
N TRP A 456 17.90 1.15 11.54
CA TRP A 456 18.29 -0.18 11.97
C TRP A 456 17.73 -0.55 13.36
N ASP A 457 16.43 -0.37 13.52
CA ASP A 457 15.73 -0.63 14.78
C ASP A 457 15.15 -2.04 14.76
N TYR A 458 15.70 -2.93 15.59
CA TYR A 458 15.26 -4.33 15.67
C TYR A 458 14.06 -4.51 16.58
N ASP A 459 13.00 -5.11 16.05
CA ASP A 459 11.74 -5.33 16.74
C ASP A 459 11.08 -6.65 16.30
N THR A 460 10.98 -7.60 17.23
CA THR A 460 10.34 -8.91 17.02
C THR A 460 8.82 -8.83 17.01
N SER A 461 8.23 -7.72 17.46
CA SER A 461 6.78 -7.46 17.41
C SER A 461 6.30 -7.07 16.01
N LEU A 462 7.23 -6.74 15.11
CA LEU A 462 6.90 -6.41 13.73
C LEU A 462 6.08 -7.51 13.08
N ARG A 463 4.99 -7.12 12.42
CA ARG A 463 4.03 -8.05 11.82
C ARG A 463 4.69 -9.13 10.95
N ASN A 464 5.75 -8.83 10.21
CA ASN A 464 6.33 -9.79 9.28
C ASN A 464 7.59 -10.49 9.80
N PHE A 465 8.01 -10.21 11.04
CA PHE A 465 9.13 -10.89 11.68
C PHE A 465 8.93 -12.40 11.66
N HIS A 466 9.96 -13.13 11.21
CA HIS A 466 10.01 -14.58 11.32
C HIS A 466 11.43 -15.13 11.18
N TYR A 467 11.57 -16.38 11.57
CA TYR A 467 12.72 -17.22 11.30
C TYR A 467 12.50 -18.02 10.02
N GLY A 468 13.53 -18.11 9.17
CA GLY A 468 13.46 -18.84 7.91
C GLY A 468 13.27 -20.35 8.13
N SER A 469 12.21 -20.95 7.56
CA SER A 469 11.88 -22.36 7.82
C SER A 469 12.70 -23.39 7.05
N TYR A 470 13.71 -22.97 6.30
CA TYR A 470 14.59 -23.88 5.59
C TYR A 470 15.52 -24.66 6.51
N ALA A 471 15.71 -24.17 7.74
CA ALA A 471 16.51 -24.79 8.78
C ALA A 471 16.08 -24.27 10.16
N VAL A 472 15.45 -25.13 10.94
CA VAL A 472 14.94 -24.84 12.29
C VAL A 472 15.26 -26.00 13.23
N SER A 473 15.76 -25.70 14.42
CA SER A 473 16.02 -26.65 15.50
C SER A 473 15.06 -26.39 16.67
N ILE A 474 14.43 -27.43 17.16
CA ILE A 474 13.34 -27.38 18.15
C ILE A 474 13.74 -28.20 19.38
N GLY A 475 13.73 -27.56 20.54
CA GLY A 475 14.07 -28.15 21.83
C GLY A 475 12.91 -28.83 22.56
N PRO A 476 13.21 -29.58 23.63
CA PRO A 476 12.29 -30.51 24.28
C PRO A 476 11.07 -29.82 24.91
N SER A 477 11.21 -28.60 25.45
CA SER A 477 10.09 -27.84 26.03
C SER A 477 9.01 -27.53 24.99
N LEU A 478 9.41 -27.26 23.74
CA LEU A 478 8.48 -27.00 22.65
C LEU A 478 7.89 -28.30 22.09
N LEU A 479 8.68 -29.37 21.99
CA LEU A 479 8.22 -30.69 21.50
C LEU A 479 7.16 -31.32 22.40
N THR A 480 7.34 -31.25 23.72
CA THR A 480 6.41 -31.80 24.72
C THR A 480 5.18 -30.92 24.96
N SER A 481 5.13 -29.73 24.34
CA SER A 481 4.01 -28.80 24.50
C SER A 481 2.74 -29.31 23.84
N LYS A 482 1.70 -29.57 24.66
CA LYS A 482 0.33 -29.85 24.17
C LYS A 482 -0.19 -28.75 23.23
N ARG A 483 0.23 -27.49 23.43
CA ARG A 483 -0.15 -26.37 22.57
C ARG A 483 0.52 -26.47 21.20
N PHE A 484 1.76 -26.94 21.13
CA PHE A 484 2.50 -27.10 19.87
C PHE A 484 1.97 -28.28 19.07
N LEU A 485 1.68 -29.41 19.72
CA LEU A 485 0.98 -30.51 19.06
C LEU A 485 -0.38 -30.07 18.49
N LYS A 486 -1.15 -29.27 19.24
CA LYS A 486 -2.41 -28.70 18.77
C LYS A 486 -2.22 -27.72 17.61
N TYR A 487 -1.12 -26.97 17.58
CA TYR A 487 -0.77 -26.09 16.47
C TYR A 487 -0.62 -26.89 15.17
N TRP A 488 0.19 -27.96 15.17
CA TRP A 488 0.39 -28.81 13.99
C TRP A 488 -0.88 -29.55 13.56
N LYS A 489 -1.66 -30.10 14.50
CA LYS A 489 -2.96 -30.72 14.20
C LYS A 489 -3.91 -29.77 13.46
N ARG A 490 -3.92 -28.49 13.85
CA ARG A 490 -4.79 -27.44 13.30
C ARG A 490 -4.13 -26.59 12.21
N TYR A 491 -2.95 -26.94 11.75
CA TYR A 491 -2.26 -26.18 10.71
C TYR A 491 -3.10 -26.18 9.42
N ALA A 492 -3.44 -24.99 8.93
CA ALA A 492 -4.36 -24.80 7.80
C ALA A 492 -3.62 -24.94 6.46
N LEU A 493 -3.67 -26.13 5.88
CA LEU A 493 -3.00 -26.47 4.62
C LEU A 493 -3.55 -25.61 3.46
N THR A 494 -2.66 -25.21 2.55
CA THR A 494 -2.97 -24.35 1.40
C THR A 494 -2.07 -24.70 0.22
N ALA A 495 -2.62 -24.60 -0.99
CA ALA A 495 -1.86 -24.76 -2.23
C ALA A 495 -1.24 -23.43 -2.73
N GLU A 496 -1.40 -22.32 -2.00
CA GLU A 496 -0.81 -21.03 -2.39
C GLU A 496 0.53 -20.78 -1.66
N LYS A 497 1.65 -20.77 -2.40
CA LYS A 497 3.01 -20.51 -1.87
C LYS A 497 3.11 -19.26 -0.96
N ASN A 498 2.48 -18.15 -1.35
CA ASN A 498 2.48 -16.91 -0.56
C ASN A 498 1.75 -17.03 0.78
N LYS A 499 0.73 -17.91 0.87
CA LYS A 499 0.03 -18.19 2.12
C LYS A 499 0.84 -19.15 2.99
N VAL A 500 1.62 -20.06 2.40
CA VAL A 500 2.55 -20.93 3.14
C VAL A 500 3.55 -20.10 3.95
N VAL A 501 4.25 -19.13 3.36
CA VAL A 501 5.18 -18.26 4.14
C VAL A 501 4.47 -17.55 5.29
N ARG A 502 3.25 -17.05 5.05
CA ARG A 502 2.47 -16.33 6.07
C ARG A 502 1.91 -17.21 7.19
N ARG A 503 1.48 -18.44 6.87
CA ARG A 503 0.85 -19.37 7.82
C ARG A 503 1.88 -20.28 8.49
N GLY A 504 2.90 -20.66 7.74
CA GLY A 504 4.06 -21.45 8.14
C GLY A 504 5.07 -20.57 8.87
N GLU A 505 6.05 -20.00 8.18
CA GLU A 505 7.20 -19.30 8.79
C GLU A 505 6.79 -18.25 9.82
N ILE A 506 5.92 -17.31 9.39
CA ILE A 506 5.41 -16.25 10.26
C ILE A 506 4.48 -16.82 11.33
N GLY A 507 3.66 -17.81 11.00
CA GLY A 507 2.70 -18.38 11.95
C GLY A 507 3.38 -19.17 13.07
N MET A 508 4.41 -19.95 12.74
CA MET A 508 5.22 -20.73 13.67
C MET A 508 6.03 -19.81 14.57
N THR A 509 6.72 -18.81 14.00
CA THR A 509 7.46 -17.81 14.80
C THR A 509 6.53 -17.08 15.77
N ARG A 510 5.36 -16.61 15.32
CA ARG A 510 4.40 -15.96 16.21
C ARG A 510 3.82 -16.90 17.26
N PHE A 511 3.67 -18.19 16.97
CA PHE A 511 3.23 -19.16 17.95
C PHE A 511 4.26 -19.28 19.08
N VAL A 512 5.54 -19.39 18.73
CA VAL A 512 6.68 -19.45 19.67
C VAL A 512 6.68 -18.21 20.56
N LEU A 513 6.71 -17.01 19.95
CA LEU A 513 6.71 -15.72 20.67
C LEU A 513 5.50 -15.56 21.59
N LYS A 514 4.28 -15.81 21.09
CA LYS A 514 3.04 -15.60 21.86
C LYS A 514 2.95 -16.51 23.08
N ASN A 515 3.58 -17.68 23.05
CA ASN A 515 3.56 -18.63 24.16
C ASN A 515 4.80 -18.51 25.07
N GLY A 516 5.68 -17.54 24.83
CA GLY A 516 6.83 -17.25 25.70
C GLY A 516 7.96 -18.28 25.61
N PHE A 517 8.05 -19.03 24.52
CA PHE A 517 9.18 -19.94 24.30
C PHE A 517 10.44 -19.15 23.94
N THR A 518 11.60 -19.62 24.39
CA THR A 518 12.89 -19.01 24.05
C THR A 518 13.21 -19.24 22.58
N HIS A 519 13.86 -18.26 21.93
CA HIS A 519 14.09 -18.32 20.49
C HIS A 519 15.37 -17.58 20.08
N GLY A 520 15.93 -17.95 18.93
CA GLY A 520 17.16 -17.35 18.43
C GLY A 520 17.49 -17.76 16.99
N ALA A 521 18.59 -17.22 16.46
CA ALA A 521 19.15 -17.66 15.19
C ALA A 521 20.67 -17.70 15.23
N THR A 522 21.28 -18.63 14.51
CA THR A 522 22.75 -18.73 14.41
C THR A 522 23.33 -17.55 13.62
N TYR A 523 22.56 -16.99 12.68
CA TYR A 523 22.77 -15.66 12.15
C TYR A 523 21.67 -14.68 12.60
N ASP A 524 22.05 -13.69 13.40
CA ASP A 524 21.20 -12.60 13.82
C ASP A 524 21.43 -11.35 12.97
N ILE A 525 20.39 -10.90 12.28
CA ILE A 525 20.46 -9.72 11.41
C ILE A 525 20.86 -8.43 12.15
N ARG A 526 20.72 -8.38 13.49
CA ARG A 526 21.19 -7.25 14.30
C ARG A 526 22.67 -6.97 14.14
N THR A 527 23.49 -8.00 13.88
CA THR A 527 24.95 -7.86 13.79
C THR A 527 25.42 -7.30 12.45
N LEU A 528 24.54 -7.21 11.44
CA LEU A 528 24.92 -6.78 10.09
C LEU A 528 25.68 -5.44 10.04
N PRO A 529 25.25 -4.35 10.73
CA PRO A 529 25.96 -3.08 10.67
C PRO A 529 27.38 -3.19 11.23
N GLU A 530 27.56 -3.93 12.33
CA GLU A 530 28.87 -4.15 12.95
C GLU A 530 29.79 -4.98 12.05
N MET A 531 29.24 -5.97 11.35
CA MET A 531 30.00 -6.75 10.38
C MET A 531 30.42 -5.89 9.18
N LEU A 532 29.53 -5.06 8.64
CA LEU A 532 29.85 -4.14 7.53
C LEU A 532 30.83 -3.02 7.95
N ALA A 533 30.82 -2.63 9.22
CA ALA A 533 31.79 -1.67 9.74
C ALA A 533 33.22 -2.23 9.76
N LYS A 534 33.38 -3.55 9.85
CA LYS A 534 34.69 -4.23 9.81
C LYS A 534 35.18 -4.51 8.39
N CYS A 535 34.34 -4.29 7.38
CA CYS A 535 34.71 -4.49 5.99
C CYS A 535 35.57 -3.35 5.45
N THR A 536 36.53 -3.69 4.59
CA THR A 536 37.28 -2.69 3.81
C THR A 536 36.36 -2.03 2.78
N ASP A 537 36.80 -0.92 2.21
CA ASP A 537 36.02 -0.19 1.21
C ASP A 537 35.86 -1.01 -0.09
N GLU A 538 36.89 -1.78 -0.46
CA GLU A 538 36.84 -2.73 -1.58
C GLU A 538 35.81 -3.84 -1.33
N GLU A 539 35.73 -4.35 -0.10
CA GLU A 539 34.73 -5.35 0.29
C GLU A 539 33.32 -4.78 0.25
N ILE A 540 33.09 -3.57 0.76
CA ILE A 540 31.78 -2.90 0.67
C ILE A 540 31.37 -2.72 -0.80
N ASN A 541 32.28 -2.27 -1.65
CA ASN A 541 32.08 -2.16 -3.09
C ASN A 541 31.74 -3.52 -3.74
N LYS A 542 32.48 -4.59 -3.42
CA LYS A 542 32.23 -5.97 -3.88
C LYS A 542 30.83 -6.43 -3.48
N TYR A 543 30.46 -6.30 -2.20
CA TYR A 543 29.18 -6.79 -1.71
C TYR A 543 28.00 -5.98 -2.24
N ALA A 544 28.13 -4.65 -2.36
CA ALA A 544 27.06 -3.83 -2.92
C ALA A 544 26.74 -4.19 -4.38
N ARG A 545 27.75 -4.55 -5.19
CA ARG A 545 27.59 -4.97 -6.59
C ARG A 545 27.03 -6.39 -6.74
N ASN A 546 27.27 -7.25 -5.74
CA ASN A 546 26.79 -8.63 -5.73
C ASN A 546 25.48 -8.82 -4.93
N VAL A 547 24.73 -7.74 -4.72
CA VAL A 547 23.40 -7.80 -4.11
C VAL A 547 22.43 -8.50 -5.07
N ASN A 548 21.79 -9.57 -4.60
CA ASN A 548 20.80 -10.31 -5.39
C ASN A 548 19.39 -9.74 -5.23
N PHE A 549 18.61 -9.73 -6.32
CA PHE A 549 17.22 -9.23 -6.33
C PHE A 549 16.24 -10.33 -6.76
N LEU A 550 15.11 -10.45 -6.05
CA LEU A 550 14.03 -11.34 -6.48
C LEU A 550 13.14 -10.63 -7.52
N ASP A 551 12.74 -11.30 -8.61
CA ASP A 551 12.05 -10.76 -9.81
C ASP A 551 10.82 -9.85 -9.56
N ASP A 552 10.21 -9.90 -8.38
CA ASP A 552 9.01 -9.13 -8.03
C ASP A 552 9.31 -7.65 -7.62
N TYR A 553 10.57 -7.20 -7.71
CA TYR A 553 10.97 -5.86 -7.27
C TYR A 553 11.43 -4.95 -8.41
N PRO A 554 10.79 -3.78 -8.60
CA PRO A 554 11.28 -2.77 -9.53
C PRO A 554 12.49 -2.07 -8.89
N THR A 555 13.68 -2.62 -9.10
CA THR A 555 14.96 -2.07 -8.59
C THR A 555 15.97 -1.80 -9.68
N LYS A 556 15.64 -2.12 -10.94
CA LYS A 556 16.55 -2.00 -12.08
C LYS A 556 17.15 -0.59 -12.17
N ASP A 557 16.31 0.44 -12.05
CA ASP A 557 16.74 1.84 -12.08
C ASP A 557 17.76 2.21 -10.98
N ILE A 558 17.72 1.63 -9.77
CA ILE A 558 18.72 1.98 -8.73
C ILE A 558 20.03 1.24 -8.96
N VAL A 559 19.93 -0.04 -9.32
CA VAL A 559 21.10 -0.90 -9.52
C VAL A 559 21.88 -0.44 -10.74
N ASP A 560 21.18 0.00 -11.78
CA ASP A 560 21.78 0.43 -13.04
C ASP A 560 22.15 1.93 -13.01
N ASP A 561 21.38 2.81 -12.33
CA ASP A 561 21.62 4.26 -12.41
C ASP A 561 22.29 4.86 -11.17
N VAL A 562 22.18 4.24 -9.98
CA VAL A 562 22.67 4.83 -8.71
C VAL A 562 23.90 4.12 -8.17
N LEU A 563 23.90 2.78 -8.12
CA LEU A 563 25.05 2.03 -7.58
C LEU A 563 26.36 2.26 -8.36
N PRO A 564 26.37 2.38 -9.70
CA PRO A 564 27.62 2.62 -10.43
C PRO A 564 28.26 3.98 -10.14
N LEU A 565 27.48 4.93 -9.61
CA LEU A 565 27.95 6.26 -9.25
C LEU A 565 28.54 6.34 -7.83
N LEU A 566 28.39 5.29 -7.02
CA LEU A 566 28.87 5.22 -5.64
C LEU A 566 30.11 4.34 -5.54
N ASP A 567 31.11 4.83 -4.81
CA ASP A 567 32.37 4.12 -4.56
C ASP A 567 32.84 4.39 -3.12
N ALA A 568 32.90 3.32 -2.31
CA ALA A 568 33.30 3.39 -0.92
C ALA A 568 34.71 3.99 -0.72
N THR A 569 35.60 3.86 -1.70
CA THR A 569 36.99 4.36 -1.63
C THR A 569 37.10 5.88 -1.83
N LYS A 570 36.04 6.53 -2.34
CA LYS A 570 36.07 7.96 -2.70
C LYS A 570 35.75 8.87 -1.52
N SER A 571 34.79 8.48 -0.69
CA SER A 571 34.42 9.25 0.51
C SER A 571 33.67 8.41 1.53
N ARG A 572 33.73 8.84 2.80
CA ARG A 572 32.95 8.26 3.89
C ARG A 572 31.45 8.28 3.61
N GLU A 573 30.95 9.35 2.98
CA GLU A 573 29.53 9.50 2.65
C GLU A 573 29.08 8.42 1.65
N GLN A 574 29.87 8.18 0.59
CA GLN A 574 29.55 7.14 -0.40
C GLN A 574 29.63 5.73 0.21
N ARG A 575 30.61 5.47 1.07
CA ARG A 575 30.70 4.22 1.85
C ARG A 575 29.46 4.00 2.72
N GLU A 576 29.00 5.03 3.41
CA GLU A 576 27.80 4.97 4.25
C GLU A 576 26.54 4.72 3.41
N SER A 577 26.39 5.35 2.25
CA SER A 577 25.27 5.12 1.33
C SER A 577 25.24 3.68 0.80
N LEU A 578 26.38 3.12 0.38
CA LEU A 578 26.47 1.70 -0.02
C LEU A 578 26.12 0.75 1.14
N THR A 579 26.58 1.06 2.36
CA THR A 579 26.26 0.27 3.56
C THR A 579 24.75 0.31 3.84
N ARG A 580 24.11 1.49 3.79
CA ARG A 580 22.67 1.66 3.96
C ARG A 580 21.88 0.93 2.86
N PHE A 581 22.38 0.90 1.64
CA PHE A 581 21.79 0.15 0.54
C PHE A 581 21.77 -1.37 0.80
N ILE A 582 22.91 -1.93 1.21
CA ILE A 582 23.02 -3.35 1.60
C ILE A 582 22.05 -3.67 2.74
N MET A 583 22.04 -2.83 3.77
CA MET A 583 21.15 -2.95 4.93
C MET A 583 19.67 -2.91 4.52
N ALA A 584 19.26 -1.92 3.74
CA ALA A 584 17.87 -1.76 3.28
C ALA A 584 17.39 -2.96 2.47
N THR A 585 18.24 -3.49 1.59
CA THR A 585 17.92 -4.66 0.75
C THR A 585 17.84 -5.93 1.60
N SER A 586 18.80 -6.14 2.50
CA SER A 586 18.82 -7.25 3.48
C SER A 586 17.57 -7.25 4.38
N ALA A 587 17.18 -6.10 4.92
CA ALA A 587 15.98 -5.94 5.73
C ALA A 587 14.68 -6.24 4.95
N ARG A 588 14.70 -6.13 3.62
CA ARG A 588 13.52 -6.25 2.76
C ARG A 588 13.32 -7.64 2.16
N ILE A 589 14.41 -8.34 1.85
CA ILE A 589 14.38 -9.63 1.16
C ILE A 589 14.79 -10.78 2.10
N GLY A 590 15.70 -10.52 3.04
CA GLY A 590 16.32 -11.53 3.91
C GLY A 590 17.74 -11.83 3.45
N ILE A 591 18.71 -11.70 4.36
CA ILE A 591 20.14 -11.65 3.98
C ILE A 591 20.66 -12.91 3.29
N SER A 592 20.12 -14.09 3.62
CA SER A 592 20.51 -15.37 3.01
C SER A 592 20.22 -15.43 1.50
N TYR A 593 19.31 -14.58 1.02
CA TYR A 593 19.04 -14.41 -0.40
C TYR A 593 19.84 -13.27 -1.00
N VAL A 594 20.08 -12.20 -0.24
CA VAL A 594 20.68 -10.96 -0.76
C VAL A 594 22.19 -11.10 -0.92
N LEU A 595 22.89 -11.61 0.10
CA LEU A 595 24.34 -11.70 0.16
C LEU A 595 24.79 -13.06 0.70
N PRO A 596 24.55 -14.18 -0.02
CA PRO A 596 25.02 -15.49 0.40
C PRO A 596 26.55 -15.56 0.54
N GLY A 597 27.30 -14.97 -0.39
CA GLY A 597 28.76 -14.94 -0.36
C GLY A 597 29.32 -14.22 0.87
N PHE A 598 28.74 -13.07 1.23
CA PHE A 598 29.09 -12.36 2.47
C PHE A 598 28.87 -13.22 3.72
N LEU A 599 27.72 -13.89 3.82
CA LEU A 599 27.40 -14.72 4.97
C LEU A 599 28.32 -15.95 5.05
N MET A 600 28.63 -16.57 3.93
CA MET A 600 29.55 -17.70 3.90
C MET A 600 30.97 -17.25 4.28
N GLU A 601 31.47 -16.18 3.66
CA GLU A 601 32.82 -15.65 3.88
C GLU A 601 33.03 -15.07 5.29
N LYS A 602 32.09 -14.25 5.77
CA LYS A 602 32.26 -13.49 7.04
C LYS A 602 31.61 -14.15 8.26
N HIS A 603 30.70 -15.10 8.07
CA HIS A 603 29.99 -15.76 9.18
C HIS A 603 30.15 -17.29 9.20
N GLY A 604 30.68 -17.89 8.13
CA GLY A 604 30.73 -19.35 7.98
C GLY A 604 29.34 -19.96 7.82
N PHE A 605 28.43 -19.27 7.14
CA PHE A 605 27.02 -19.65 7.04
C PHE A 605 26.80 -20.95 6.25
N CYS A 606 26.03 -21.87 6.81
CA CYS A 606 25.92 -23.26 6.33
C CYS A 606 24.93 -23.48 5.18
N PHE A 607 24.22 -22.44 4.72
CA PHE A 607 23.12 -22.60 3.74
C PHE A 607 23.32 -21.71 2.52
N PHE A 608 23.42 -22.32 1.35
CA PHE A 608 23.50 -21.61 0.07
C PHE A 608 22.20 -21.78 -0.74
N LYS A 609 21.50 -20.68 -1.04
CA LYS A 609 20.13 -20.72 -1.60
C LYS A 609 20.07 -21.13 -3.08
N LYS A 610 19.41 -22.27 -3.38
CA LYS A 610 19.19 -22.75 -4.76
C LYS A 610 18.33 -21.82 -5.62
N SER A 611 17.55 -20.93 -5.01
CA SER A 611 16.69 -19.99 -5.75
C SER A 611 17.50 -19.01 -6.60
N LEU A 612 18.73 -18.69 -6.20
CA LEU A 612 19.56 -17.71 -6.90
C LEU A 612 19.89 -18.16 -8.32
N ALA A 613 20.20 -19.46 -8.49
CA ALA A 613 20.42 -20.05 -9.80
C ALA A 613 19.16 -20.12 -10.69
N LYS A 614 17.95 -20.00 -10.12
CA LYS A 614 16.66 -20.30 -10.79
C LYS A 614 15.86 -19.09 -11.29
N ILE A 615 16.14 -17.90 -10.76
CA ILE A 615 15.26 -16.73 -10.86
C ILE A 615 15.47 -15.99 -12.18
N ASN A 616 16.65 -15.41 -12.36
CA ASN A 616 17.03 -14.68 -13.56
C ASN A 616 18.53 -14.89 -13.84
N LYS A 617 18.97 -14.45 -15.03
CA LYS A 617 20.35 -14.66 -15.49
C LYS A 617 21.37 -14.03 -14.55
N ASP A 618 21.18 -12.77 -14.16
CA ASP A 618 22.14 -12.02 -13.34
C ASP A 618 22.38 -12.67 -11.97
N ASN A 619 21.32 -13.01 -11.23
CA ASN A 619 21.45 -13.75 -9.97
C ASN A 619 22.08 -15.13 -10.17
N SER A 620 21.79 -15.77 -11.30
CA SER A 620 22.33 -17.08 -11.62
C SER A 620 23.83 -17.00 -11.93
N ASP A 621 24.29 -15.90 -12.54
CA ASP A 621 25.71 -15.63 -12.80
C ASP A 621 26.45 -15.41 -11.47
N ILE A 622 25.86 -14.65 -10.54
CA ILE A 622 26.39 -14.50 -9.18
C ILE A 622 26.45 -15.85 -8.45
N ALA A 623 25.40 -16.68 -8.57
CA ALA A 623 25.37 -18.00 -7.95
C ALA A 623 26.45 -18.94 -8.54
N LEU A 624 26.69 -18.86 -9.85
CA LEU A 624 27.75 -19.61 -10.52
C LEU A 624 29.13 -19.18 -10.04
N GLN A 625 29.41 -17.88 -10.04
CA GLN A 625 30.68 -17.33 -9.54
C GLN A 625 30.95 -17.75 -8.10
N LEU A 626 29.93 -17.70 -7.23
CA LEU A 626 30.10 -18.16 -5.86
C LEU A 626 30.36 -19.67 -5.78
N ALA A 627 29.65 -20.48 -6.57
CA ALA A 627 29.84 -21.93 -6.59
C ALA A 627 31.24 -22.34 -7.10
N GLU A 628 31.83 -21.58 -8.02
CA GLU A 628 33.20 -21.79 -8.53
C GLU A 628 34.27 -21.56 -7.45
N THR A 629 33.96 -20.80 -6.41
CA THR A 629 34.87 -20.58 -5.27
C THR A 629 34.79 -21.68 -4.20
N LEU A 630 33.84 -22.62 -4.31
CA LEU A 630 33.67 -23.69 -3.32
C LEU A 630 34.64 -24.83 -3.60
N GLU A 631 35.46 -25.15 -2.61
CA GLU A 631 36.47 -26.21 -2.70
C GLU A 631 35.90 -27.58 -2.28
N GLY A 632 36.60 -28.65 -2.67
CA GLY A 632 36.29 -30.03 -2.29
C GLY A 632 35.16 -30.68 -3.09
N GLU A 633 34.86 -31.93 -2.74
CA GLU A 633 33.83 -32.75 -3.40
C GLU A 633 32.44 -32.11 -3.28
N ASP A 634 32.09 -31.63 -2.08
CA ASP A 634 30.83 -30.93 -1.84
C ASP A 634 30.70 -29.65 -2.69
N GLY A 635 31.82 -28.93 -2.91
CA GLY A 635 31.87 -27.77 -3.80
C GLY A 635 31.62 -28.15 -5.26
N ALA A 636 32.23 -29.23 -5.74
CA ALA A 636 32.03 -29.76 -7.09
C ALA A 636 30.56 -30.19 -7.33
N ILE A 637 29.92 -30.82 -6.35
CA ILE A 637 28.50 -31.18 -6.39
C ILE A 637 27.63 -29.94 -6.58
N ILE A 638 27.86 -28.90 -5.75
CA ILE A 638 27.07 -27.66 -5.81
C ILE A 638 27.27 -26.96 -7.16
N LEU A 639 28.52 -26.87 -7.64
CA LEU A 639 28.84 -26.25 -8.92
C LEU A 639 28.14 -26.97 -10.08
N GLN A 640 28.15 -28.30 -10.08
CA GLN A 640 27.47 -29.08 -11.11
C GLN A 640 25.94 -28.85 -11.06
N GLU A 641 25.33 -28.90 -9.88
CA GLU A 641 23.89 -28.64 -9.73
C GLU A 641 23.51 -27.21 -10.14
N VAL A 642 24.36 -26.20 -9.89
CA VAL A 642 24.15 -24.83 -10.40
C VAL A 642 24.14 -24.82 -11.92
N ARG A 643 25.10 -25.49 -12.57
CA ARG A 643 25.18 -25.59 -14.05
C ARG A 643 23.95 -26.30 -14.62
N ASP A 644 23.49 -27.37 -13.98
CA ASP A 644 22.30 -28.10 -14.41
C ASP A 644 21.04 -27.24 -14.31
N ILE A 645 20.87 -26.51 -13.20
CA ILE A 645 19.76 -25.57 -13.02
C ILE A 645 19.79 -24.48 -14.09
N ARG A 646 20.97 -23.92 -14.39
CA ARG A 646 21.17 -22.91 -15.44
C ARG A 646 20.78 -23.42 -16.81
N SER A 647 21.26 -24.61 -17.17
CA SER A 647 20.93 -25.27 -18.43
C SER A 647 19.41 -25.48 -18.57
N GLN A 648 18.75 -25.98 -17.51
CA GLN A 648 17.29 -26.15 -17.49
C GLN A 648 16.50 -24.83 -17.62
N LYS A 649 17.10 -23.70 -17.23
CA LYS A 649 16.49 -22.37 -17.29
C LYS A 649 16.79 -21.60 -18.58
N GLY A 650 17.78 -22.06 -19.36
CA GLY A 650 18.21 -21.43 -20.61
C GLY A 650 19.01 -20.13 -20.41
N PHE A 651 19.82 -20.05 -19.34
CA PHE A 651 20.65 -18.88 -19.03
C PHE A 651 22.05 -18.90 -19.64
#